data_AF-A0AA88XWW8-F1
#
_entry.id   AF-A0AA88XWW8-F1
#
_cell.length_a   1.000
_cell.length_b   1.000
_cell.length_c   1.000
_cell.angle_alpha   90.00
_cell.angle_beta   90.00
_cell.angle_gamma   90.00
#
_symmetry.space_group_name_H-M   'P 1'
#
loop_
_entity.id
_entity.type
_entity.pdbx_description
1 polymer ?
#
loop_
_entity_poly.entity_id
_entity_poly.type
_entity_poly.pdbx_seq_one_letter_code
_entity_poly.pdbx_strand_id
1 'polypeptide(L)'
;MDKIISKKCEKIKLDASIKLMELTVQACEKGIAGMSERIDSLEATESEDVIHDANVYYERERHRLEKVKKGKINRLLCKDTVVGERNVKGDGNCFYRCMSVAIYGTEDLHSEVRQEICDYMSHHREKFECFTDCSIDQHIRNQRKMDGSINSWATEADIYAAAARYETNIKITMNKDKPQWHNHVLRINDDGTEETSTPSKRSIHLLLSNNHFTVLYVHQDDAVPTLKDPALACSTTQNETVDWFEMTQSSAQNSTEGAKPEAEVDPKPEVLKVVHDPESDSYEVVGETIYLAGENESKSGRIKPQKSMSGREHGKKRFKLKDKGDKNMGGDTGVKAEFDHINSNQDVVTNLSKYKLTREEISLLSKGIKFIPDKTKVNKVRLLADLNEWERRMRLREYFYGEEKNNEETDHTLDEKFRLKKKSRFTPNKGRDMWLDLYIETVKRDIVSNLKRSGKLNLTKQEQSAFQSLLDNDAIVIRPADKGSGVVVIDKLDYVSKLEREIESSASYETTHSDRTQDSLKSVRKLANNMLKEGAICKDMYQYLVPRYPKAGSLKGNPKIHKSGAPMRTIVSGINTPTEQFAEVAEHELNQYVESSPSFIRDTTDFINRLRQIEEPLPENAILFTFDVEKLYPSVPREEGLAACQQALEMRAKPLIPTHFVIEMIRTVLDNNNFNFGDRNFLQTDGVAIGSRLGKNFACSYMRTWDEKLLEFPKSPLFYKRFIDDGFGIWTGSVDDLLDFGKHANNIHQNIKIEMKWSEEKIEFLDTLVKIQNGRIITDLYQKPTDKQLYIRHDSCHPSHTKKNLPYGLGLRLKRICTREEDYKRHRNELKSQLRKRGYSGKKIEQQLQRVDQLKREDLLQKNPNKKAGDRVPLVVTFSKQLPDITNILQKHHSILENSERLQAAFKQPPLVAYRRDTNICDSLIHMKTNRLIKKETPCMCVFCQKIIRSDIPSADRKDTHKVIKEARCTDRNIIYGIKCTKCDRAIYVGETERTLKERIGEHLRDIKNSNEKPINSHFENHNAKDIEYAVLQKLGHNGRAMRLLVEDIWIRKLNTLAPCGCNVQRNR
;
A
#
# COMPACT_ATOMS: atom_id res chain seq x y z
N MET A 1 -43.38 -51.19 22.17
CA MET A 1 -42.35 -52.05 22.79
C MET A 1 -40.96 -51.78 22.23
N ASP A 2 -40.82 -51.44 20.95
CA ASP A 2 -39.49 -51.25 20.31
C ASP A 2 -38.64 -50.12 20.89
N LYS A 3 -39.25 -49.04 21.38
CA LYS A 3 -38.51 -47.96 22.09
C LYS A 3 -37.99 -48.36 23.49
N ILE A 4 -38.59 -49.39 24.10
CA ILE A 4 -38.14 -49.95 25.39
C ILE A 4 -37.07 -51.02 25.14
N ILE A 5 -37.21 -51.79 24.05
CA ILE A 5 -36.21 -52.78 23.60
C ILE A 5 -34.93 -52.09 23.14
N SER A 6 -35.03 -50.98 22.37
CA SER A 6 -33.87 -50.19 21.93
C SER A 6 -33.09 -49.58 23.10
N LYS A 7 -33.78 -49.03 24.12
CA LYS A 7 -33.12 -48.49 25.32
C LYS A 7 -32.52 -49.58 26.22
N LYS A 8 -33.11 -50.78 26.27
CA LYS A 8 -32.50 -51.93 26.97
C LYS A 8 -31.29 -52.48 26.21
N CYS A 9 -31.33 -52.57 24.88
CA CYS A 9 -30.20 -53.01 24.06
C CYS A 9 -29.02 -52.02 24.12
N GLU A 10 -29.25 -50.71 24.16
CA GLU A 10 -28.18 -49.72 24.34
C GLU A 10 -27.57 -49.79 25.74
N LYS A 11 -28.39 -50.01 26.78
CA LYS A 11 -27.89 -50.18 28.14
C LYS A 11 -27.09 -51.49 28.30
N ILE A 12 -27.54 -52.59 27.69
CA ILE A 12 -26.83 -53.87 27.68
C ILE A 12 -25.51 -53.76 26.89
N LYS A 13 -25.48 -53.03 25.77
CA LYS A 13 -24.25 -52.78 25.00
C LYS A 13 -23.26 -51.89 25.76
N LEU A 14 -23.75 -50.91 26.51
CA LEU A 14 -22.91 -50.04 27.33
C LEU A 14 -22.36 -50.80 28.55
N ASP A 15 -23.19 -51.59 29.23
CA ASP A 15 -22.77 -52.40 30.38
C ASP A 15 -21.79 -53.51 29.95
N ALA A 16 -21.97 -54.12 28.77
CA ALA A 16 -21.02 -55.10 28.20
C ALA A 16 -19.68 -54.45 27.80
N SER A 17 -19.71 -53.23 27.24
CA SER A 17 -18.48 -52.50 26.88
C SER A 17 -17.70 -52.03 28.11
N ILE A 18 -18.40 -51.67 29.19
CA ILE A 18 -17.79 -51.32 30.48
C ILE A 18 -17.20 -52.57 31.14
N LYS A 19 -17.90 -53.71 31.12
CA LYS A 19 -17.40 -55.00 31.63
C LYS A 19 -16.17 -55.47 30.85
N LEU A 20 -16.16 -55.30 29.53
CA LEU A 20 -15.03 -55.66 28.67
C LEU A 20 -13.83 -54.73 28.92
N MET A 21 -14.05 -53.43 29.15
CA MET A 21 -12.99 -52.52 29.58
C MET A 21 -12.46 -52.87 30.96
N GLU A 22 -13.32 -53.18 31.94
CA GLU A 22 -12.89 -53.61 33.29
C GLU A 22 -12.07 -54.91 33.24
N LEU A 23 -12.46 -55.88 32.41
CA LEU A 23 -11.72 -57.12 32.20
C LEU A 23 -10.40 -56.90 31.44
N THR A 24 -10.37 -55.96 30.50
CA THR A 24 -9.15 -55.58 29.77
C THR A 24 -8.17 -54.83 30.68
N VAL A 25 -8.67 -53.97 31.56
CA VAL A 25 -7.87 -53.28 32.58
C VAL A 25 -7.34 -54.27 33.62
N GLN A 26 -8.16 -55.22 34.09
CA GLN A 26 -7.71 -56.30 34.98
C GLN A 26 -6.72 -57.28 34.30
N ALA A 27 -6.86 -57.53 33.00
CA ALA A 27 -5.92 -58.34 32.21
C ALA A 27 -4.58 -57.61 31.96
N CYS A 28 -4.60 -56.29 31.85
CA CYS A 28 -3.39 -55.46 31.77
C CYS A 28 -2.62 -55.41 33.10
N GLU A 29 -3.28 -55.60 34.25
CA GLU A 29 -2.65 -55.58 35.58
C GLU A 29 -1.98 -56.92 36.00
N LYS A 30 -2.28 -58.05 35.32
CA LYS A 30 -1.63 -59.35 35.58
C LYS A 30 -1.24 -60.04 34.27
N GLY A 31 0.05 -60.00 33.95
CA GLY A 31 0.59 -60.45 32.67
C GLY A 31 0.23 -61.88 32.23
N ILE A 32 -0.33 -61.97 31.01
CA ILE A 32 -0.25 -62.96 29.90
C ILE A 32 -0.27 -64.48 30.18
N ALA A 33 0.06 -65.00 31.35
CA ALA A 33 0.06 -66.46 31.58
C ALA A 33 -1.33 -67.05 31.90
N GLY A 34 -2.32 -66.23 32.27
CA GLY A 34 -3.63 -66.71 32.75
C GLY A 34 -4.77 -66.79 31.71
N MET A 35 -4.53 -66.44 30.44
CA MET A 35 -5.61 -66.35 29.43
C MET A 35 -5.83 -67.64 28.63
N SER A 36 -4.83 -68.53 28.52
CA SER A 36 -5.00 -69.76 27.75
C SER A 36 -5.98 -70.75 28.42
N GLU A 37 -5.99 -70.83 29.76
CA GLU A 37 -6.88 -71.76 30.49
C GLU A 37 -8.34 -71.30 30.56
N ARG A 38 -8.64 -70.03 30.28
CA ARG A 38 -10.01 -69.49 30.37
C ARG A 38 -10.77 -69.52 29.04
N ILE A 39 -10.09 -69.64 27.91
CA ILE A 39 -10.72 -69.78 26.60
C ILE A 39 -11.32 -71.19 26.44
N ASP A 40 -10.62 -72.22 26.93
CA ASP A 40 -11.12 -73.61 26.90
C ASP A 40 -12.37 -73.81 27.79
N SER A 41 -12.61 -72.92 28.76
CA SER A 41 -13.82 -72.96 29.61
C SER A 41 -15.05 -72.27 29.02
N LEU A 42 -14.92 -71.59 27.87
CA LEU A 42 -15.99 -70.85 27.19
C LEU A 42 -16.63 -71.63 26.02
N GLU A 43 -16.31 -72.91 25.83
CA GLU A 43 -16.90 -73.76 24.77
C GLU A 43 -18.39 -74.11 25.00
N ALA A 44 -19.01 -73.67 26.09
CA ALA A 44 -20.44 -73.86 26.29
C ALA A 44 -21.15 -72.51 26.36
N THR A 45 -22.03 -72.27 25.38
CA THR A 45 -23.03 -71.19 25.31
C THR A 45 -22.57 -69.83 24.75
N GLU A 46 -22.51 -69.69 23.42
CA GLU A 46 -23.04 -68.56 22.63
C GLU A 46 -22.81 -68.77 21.11
N SER A 47 -23.62 -68.09 20.28
CA SER A 47 -23.84 -68.35 18.84
C SER A 47 -22.59 -68.32 17.95
N GLU A 48 -22.53 -69.26 17.00
CA GLU A 48 -21.43 -69.45 16.01
C GLU A 48 -20.98 -68.16 15.30
N ASP A 49 -21.87 -67.19 15.07
CA ASP A 49 -21.53 -65.92 14.40
C ASP A 49 -20.61 -65.00 15.24
N VAL A 50 -20.75 -65.01 16.57
CA VAL A 50 -19.91 -64.20 17.46
C VAL A 50 -18.52 -64.83 17.60
N ILE A 51 -18.46 -66.17 17.59
CA ILE A 51 -17.21 -66.92 17.58
C ILE A 51 -16.51 -66.78 16.22
N HIS A 52 -17.27 -66.73 15.12
CA HIS A 52 -16.73 -66.44 13.79
C HIS A 52 -16.14 -65.03 13.73
N ASP A 53 -16.85 -64.00 14.19
CA ASP A 53 -16.35 -62.63 14.20
C ASP A 53 -15.18 -62.42 15.17
N ALA A 54 -15.18 -63.10 16.33
CA ALA A 54 -14.07 -63.07 17.27
C ALA A 54 -12.84 -63.82 16.74
N ASN A 55 -13.04 -64.95 16.03
CA ASN A 55 -11.95 -65.67 15.36
C ASN A 55 -11.43 -64.92 14.13
N VAL A 56 -12.28 -64.24 13.37
CA VAL A 56 -11.88 -63.35 12.27
C VAL A 56 -11.10 -62.17 12.81
N TYR A 57 -11.53 -61.57 13.92
CA TYR A 57 -10.80 -60.50 14.60
C TYR A 57 -9.47 -60.99 15.19
N TYR A 58 -9.47 -62.16 15.85
CA TYR A 58 -8.28 -62.77 16.43
C TYR A 58 -7.27 -63.19 15.36
N GLU A 59 -7.70 -63.81 14.26
CA GLU A 59 -6.82 -64.15 13.13
C GLU A 59 -6.34 -62.89 12.39
N ARG A 60 -7.19 -61.86 12.24
CA ARG A 60 -6.77 -60.56 11.69
C ARG A 60 -5.71 -59.89 12.57
N GLU A 61 -5.86 -59.97 13.89
CA GLU A 61 -4.95 -59.34 14.84
C GLU A 61 -3.68 -60.17 15.08
N ARG A 62 -3.77 -61.50 15.02
CA ARG A 62 -2.64 -62.42 14.95
C ARG A 62 -1.84 -62.20 13.68
N HIS A 63 -2.48 -62.02 12.52
CA HIS A 63 -1.82 -61.73 11.25
C HIS A 63 -1.21 -60.32 11.23
N ARG A 64 -1.85 -59.34 11.89
CA ARG A 64 -1.30 -58.00 12.15
C ARG A 64 -0.05 -58.08 13.04
N LEU A 65 -0.11 -58.84 14.13
CA LEU A 65 1.00 -59.02 15.06
C LEU A 65 2.14 -59.88 14.49
N GLU A 66 1.86 -60.88 13.65
CA GLU A 66 2.87 -61.66 12.94
C GLU A 66 3.55 -60.86 11.83
N LYS A 67 2.84 -59.96 11.13
CA LYS A 67 3.44 -59.01 10.17
C LYS A 67 4.29 -57.94 10.86
N VAL A 68 3.85 -57.44 12.02
CA VAL A 68 4.64 -56.53 12.86
C VAL A 68 5.85 -57.23 13.49
N LYS A 69 5.76 -58.53 13.82
CA LYS A 69 6.89 -59.33 14.35
C LYS A 69 7.87 -59.82 13.27
N LYS A 70 7.41 -60.12 12.05
CA LYS A 70 8.28 -60.59 10.93
C LYS A 70 8.83 -59.46 10.07
N GLY A 71 8.22 -58.27 10.09
CA GLY A 71 8.78 -57.09 9.44
C GLY A 71 9.81 -56.40 10.34
N LYS A 72 11.10 -56.73 10.19
CA LYS A 72 12.13 -55.69 10.36
C LYS A 72 11.63 -54.50 9.54
N ILE A 73 11.25 -53.38 10.19
CA ILE A 73 10.83 -52.16 9.51
C ILE A 73 11.82 -51.93 8.38
N ASN A 74 11.38 -52.19 7.14
CA ASN A 74 12.27 -52.19 5.99
C ASN A 74 12.46 -50.72 5.64
N ARG A 75 13.43 -50.19 6.35
CA ARG A 75 13.68 -48.79 6.57
C ARG A 75 14.32 -48.27 5.27
N LEU A 76 13.52 -47.97 4.25
CA LEU A 76 13.90 -47.25 3.03
C LEU A 76 14.30 -45.82 3.40
N LEU A 77 15.47 -45.65 4.01
CA LEU A 77 15.91 -44.33 4.46
C LEU A 77 17.20 -43.95 3.78
N CYS A 78 17.09 -42.83 3.09
CA CYS A 78 18.11 -42.24 2.24
C CYS A 78 19.13 -41.46 3.07
N LYS A 79 20.43 -41.68 2.80
CA LYS A 79 21.46 -40.65 2.94
C LYS A 79 21.45 -39.87 1.64
N ASP A 80 20.78 -38.72 1.60
CA ASP A 80 20.80 -37.60 0.63
C ASP A 80 21.19 -37.84 -0.86
N THR A 81 21.10 -39.05 -1.41
CA THR A 81 21.41 -39.40 -2.81
C THR A 81 20.31 -40.32 -3.32
N VAL A 82 19.44 -39.84 -4.21
CA VAL A 82 18.30 -40.59 -4.76
C VAL A 82 18.76 -41.40 -5.98
N VAL A 83 18.36 -42.66 -6.11
CA VAL A 83 18.82 -43.58 -7.16
C VAL A 83 17.66 -44.22 -7.96
N GLY A 84 16.41 -44.20 -7.46
CA GLY A 84 15.24 -44.75 -8.17
C GLY A 84 13.88 -44.22 -7.68
N GLU A 85 12.80 -44.54 -8.42
CA GLU A 85 11.43 -44.15 -8.10
C GLU A 85 10.46 -45.34 -8.16
N ARG A 86 9.44 -45.34 -7.29
CA ARG A 86 8.33 -46.31 -7.31
C ARG A 86 7.02 -45.55 -7.41
N ASN A 87 6.40 -45.61 -8.59
CA ASN A 87 5.07 -45.05 -8.82
C ASN A 87 4.03 -45.88 -8.07
N VAL A 88 3.01 -45.20 -7.54
CA VAL A 88 1.86 -45.80 -6.87
C VAL A 88 0.60 -45.51 -7.68
N LYS A 89 -0.51 -46.19 -7.38
CA LYS A 89 -1.77 -45.95 -8.11
C LYS A 89 -2.26 -44.49 -7.97
N GLY A 90 -2.60 -43.85 -9.08
CA GLY A 90 -3.09 -42.46 -9.16
C GLY A 90 -4.59 -42.31 -8.94
N ASP A 91 -5.13 -42.79 -7.83
CA ASP A 91 -6.57 -42.83 -7.52
C ASP A 91 -6.99 -41.81 -6.44
N GLY A 92 -6.24 -40.71 -6.31
CA GLY A 92 -6.44 -39.71 -5.25
C GLY A 92 -5.95 -40.15 -3.86
N ASN A 93 -5.47 -41.39 -3.69
CA ASN A 93 -4.87 -41.90 -2.44
C ASN A 93 -3.33 -41.95 -2.48
N CYS A 94 -2.71 -41.39 -3.53
CA CYS A 94 -1.28 -41.54 -3.82
C CYS A 94 -0.35 -41.21 -2.64
N PHE A 95 -0.66 -40.20 -1.81
CA PHE A 95 0.11 -39.90 -0.60
C PHE A 95 0.09 -41.06 0.42
N TYR A 96 -1.10 -41.58 0.76
CA TYR A 96 -1.26 -42.67 1.72
C TYR A 96 -0.67 -43.98 1.21
N ARG A 97 -0.75 -44.21 -0.11
CA ARG A 97 -0.07 -45.33 -0.78
C ARG A 97 1.44 -45.20 -0.71
N CYS A 98 1.98 -44.01 -0.96
CA CYS A 98 3.41 -43.73 -0.80
C CYS A 98 3.88 -44.00 0.64
N MET A 99 3.12 -43.56 1.64
CA MET A 99 3.41 -43.83 3.04
C MET A 99 3.32 -45.33 3.37
N SER A 100 2.30 -46.02 2.87
CA SER A 100 2.17 -47.48 3.02
C SER A 100 3.36 -48.23 2.40
N VAL A 101 3.81 -47.82 1.22
CA VAL A 101 5.00 -48.39 0.57
C VAL A 101 6.26 -48.10 1.38
N ALA A 102 6.41 -46.87 1.89
CA ALA A 102 7.59 -46.48 2.66
C ALA A 102 7.68 -47.16 4.02
N ILE A 103 6.54 -47.50 4.65
CA ILE A 103 6.48 -48.09 5.99
C ILE A 103 6.37 -49.62 5.93
N TYR A 104 5.52 -50.13 5.05
CA TYR A 104 5.11 -51.54 4.99
C TYR A 104 5.54 -52.25 3.70
N GLY A 105 6.13 -51.55 2.73
CA GLY A 105 6.62 -52.14 1.46
C GLY A 105 5.54 -52.45 0.42
N THR A 106 4.25 -52.28 0.76
CA THR A 106 3.08 -52.52 -0.11
C THR A 106 2.15 -51.30 -0.18
N GLU A 107 1.42 -51.13 -1.28
CA GLU A 107 0.35 -50.13 -1.41
C GLU A 107 -0.97 -50.57 -0.75
N ASP A 108 -1.13 -51.85 -0.44
CA ASP A 108 -2.41 -52.44 -0.04
C ASP A 108 -2.92 -51.92 1.31
N LEU A 109 -2.01 -51.44 2.17
CA LEU A 109 -2.33 -50.93 3.51
C LEU A 109 -2.54 -49.41 3.57
N HIS A 110 -2.75 -48.76 2.43
CA HIS A 110 -2.95 -47.31 2.37
C HIS A 110 -4.23 -46.84 3.09
N SER A 111 -5.28 -47.67 3.15
CA SER A 111 -6.51 -47.38 3.90
C SER A 111 -6.23 -47.29 5.40
N GLU A 112 -5.44 -48.22 5.92
CA GLU A 112 -5.03 -48.30 7.31
C GLU A 112 -4.13 -47.12 7.66
N VAL A 113 -3.13 -46.83 6.83
CA VAL A 113 -2.25 -45.66 6.98
C VAL A 113 -3.05 -44.36 7.03
N ARG A 114 -4.04 -44.24 6.15
CA ARG A 114 -4.92 -43.08 6.08
C ARG A 114 -5.77 -42.93 7.33
N GLN A 115 -6.31 -44.04 7.83
CA GLN A 115 -7.10 -44.06 9.05
C GLN A 115 -6.24 -43.70 10.28
N GLU A 116 -5.03 -44.24 10.38
CA GLU A 116 -4.07 -43.91 11.44
C GLU A 116 -3.70 -42.43 11.46
N ILE A 117 -3.47 -41.83 10.28
CA ILE A 117 -3.17 -40.39 10.16
C ILE A 117 -4.38 -39.55 10.57
N CYS A 118 -5.59 -39.92 10.14
CA CYS A 118 -6.83 -39.25 10.52
C CYS A 118 -7.10 -39.34 12.03
N ASP A 119 -6.85 -40.50 12.62
CA ASP A 119 -7.03 -40.75 14.05
C ASP A 119 -6.01 -39.97 14.85
N TYR A 120 -4.75 -39.93 14.40
CA TYR A 120 -3.72 -39.10 15.02
C TYR A 120 -4.10 -37.62 15.01
N MET A 121 -4.56 -37.09 13.87
CA MET A 121 -5.07 -35.72 13.79
C MET A 121 -6.29 -35.50 14.70
N SER A 122 -7.17 -36.49 14.84
CA SER A 122 -8.35 -36.40 15.73
C SER A 122 -7.99 -36.36 17.21
N HIS A 123 -6.89 -37.01 17.63
CA HIS A 123 -6.41 -36.94 19.00
C HIS A 123 -5.58 -35.67 19.27
N HIS A 124 -5.11 -35.00 18.22
CA HIS A 124 -4.18 -33.87 18.29
C HIS A 124 -4.70 -32.65 17.52
N ARG A 125 -6.01 -32.40 17.63
CA ARG A 125 -6.78 -31.44 16.83
C ARG A 125 -6.17 -30.04 16.79
N GLU A 126 -5.83 -29.50 17.96
CA GLU A 126 -5.26 -28.16 18.12
C GLU A 126 -3.93 -27.98 17.36
N LYS A 127 -3.16 -29.05 17.20
CA LYS A 127 -1.86 -29.03 16.52
C LYS A 127 -2.00 -28.96 14.99
N PHE A 128 -3.12 -29.47 14.45
CA PHE A 128 -3.33 -29.57 13.00
C PHE A 128 -4.31 -28.54 12.44
N GLU A 129 -5.07 -27.85 13.30
CA GLU A 129 -6.05 -26.85 12.88
C GLU A 129 -5.44 -25.66 12.11
N CYS A 130 -4.16 -25.35 12.33
CA CYS A 130 -3.45 -24.29 11.61
C CYS A 130 -3.02 -24.69 10.18
N PHE A 131 -3.03 -25.99 9.85
CA PHE A 131 -2.63 -26.52 8.54
C PHE A 131 -3.83 -26.87 7.64
N THR A 132 -5.06 -26.67 8.11
CA THR A 132 -6.30 -26.97 7.36
C THR A 132 -7.07 -25.70 7.00
N ASP A 133 -7.55 -25.59 5.75
CA ASP A 133 -8.38 -24.45 5.28
C ASP A 133 -9.85 -24.52 5.78
N CYS A 134 -10.23 -25.61 6.44
CA CYS A 134 -11.52 -25.81 7.12
C CYS A 134 -11.29 -26.27 8.56
N SER A 135 -12.36 -26.52 9.33
CA SER A 135 -12.18 -27.09 10.67
C SER A 135 -11.55 -28.48 10.60
N ILE A 136 -10.69 -28.82 11.56
CA ILE A 136 -9.99 -30.12 11.57
C ILE A 136 -10.97 -31.30 11.54
N ASP A 137 -12.14 -31.18 12.18
CA ASP A 137 -13.22 -32.16 12.09
C ASP A 137 -13.76 -32.33 10.67
N GLN A 138 -13.94 -31.22 9.94
CA GLN A 138 -14.40 -31.27 8.56
C GLN A 138 -13.31 -31.84 7.63
N HIS A 139 -12.04 -31.49 7.87
CA HIS A 139 -10.89 -32.07 7.18
C HIS A 139 -10.83 -33.58 7.38
N ILE A 140 -10.85 -34.07 8.62
CA ILE A 140 -10.84 -35.50 8.96
C ILE A 140 -12.04 -36.22 8.33
N ARG A 141 -13.25 -35.64 8.40
CA ARG A 141 -14.44 -36.23 7.75
C ARG A 141 -14.28 -36.35 6.24
N ASN A 142 -13.65 -35.37 5.59
CA ASN A 142 -13.38 -35.44 4.16
C ASN A 142 -12.28 -36.47 3.84
N GLN A 143 -11.24 -36.55 4.66
CA GLN A 143 -10.17 -37.53 4.51
C GLN A 143 -10.64 -38.97 4.76
N ARG A 144 -11.66 -39.21 5.58
CA ARG A 144 -12.18 -40.57 5.81
C ARG A 144 -13.06 -41.14 4.68
N LYS A 145 -13.44 -40.33 3.68
CA LYS A 145 -14.34 -40.78 2.59
C LYS A 145 -13.70 -41.73 1.59
N MET A 146 -12.37 -41.75 1.48
CA MET A 146 -11.56 -42.64 0.62
C MET A 146 -11.91 -42.67 -0.89
N ASP A 147 -12.87 -41.85 -1.34
CA ASP A 147 -13.48 -41.88 -2.68
C ASP A 147 -12.67 -41.14 -3.76
N GLY A 148 -11.52 -40.55 -3.41
CA GLY A 148 -10.66 -39.80 -4.35
C GLY A 148 -11.25 -38.46 -4.81
N SER A 149 -12.37 -38.02 -4.24
CA SER A 149 -12.99 -36.71 -4.53
C SER A 149 -12.04 -35.55 -4.19
N ILE A 150 -12.23 -34.38 -4.81
CA ILE A 150 -11.31 -33.22 -4.74
C ILE A 150 -10.97 -32.73 -3.32
N ASN A 151 -11.79 -33.08 -2.32
CA ASN A 151 -11.60 -32.71 -0.92
C ASN A 151 -11.02 -33.85 -0.06
N SER A 152 -10.68 -34.98 -0.67
CA SER A 152 -10.11 -36.18 -0.03
C SER A 152 -8.63 -36.38 -0.40
N TRP A 153 -7.96 -35.40 -1.01
CA TRP A 153 -6.53 -35.48 -1.27
C TRP A 153 -5.75 -35.05 -0.04
N ALA A 154 -4.59 -35.66 0.19
CA ALA A 154 -3.72 -35.30 1.31
C ALA A 154 -3.26 -33.85 1.19
N THR A 155 -3.39 -33.08 2.28
CA THR A 155 -2.91 -31.71 2.39
C THR A 155 -1.64 -31.67 3.25
N GLU A 156 -1.11 -30.47 3.47
CA GLU A 156 0.02 -30.24 4.36
C GLU A 156 -0.25 -30.76 5.79
N ALA A 157 -1.50 -30.74 6.25
CA ALA A 157 -1.89 -31.31 7.55
C ALA A 157 -1.67 -32.83 7.60
N ASP A 158 -2.04 -33.56 6.55
CA ASP A 158 -1.86 -35.02 6.46
C ASP A 158 -0.37 -35.40 6.41
N ILE A 159 0.46 -34.57 5.76
CA ILE A 159 1.91 -34.76 5.68
C ILE A 159 2.57 -34.58 7.06
N TYR A 160 2.24 -33.50 7.78
CA TYR A 160 2.78 -33.30 9.13
C TYR A 160 2.26 -34.32 10.12
N ALA A 161 0.99 -34.74 10.00
CA ALA A 161 0.42 -35.78 10.83
C ALA A 161 1.09 -37.13 10.58
N ALA A 162 1.39 -37.48 9.32
CA ALA A 162 2.16 -38.66 9.00
C ALA A 162 3.60 -38.60 9.55
N ALA A 163 4.29 -37.47 9.38
CA ALA A 163 5.65 -37.29 9.89
C ALA A 163 5.72 -37.47 11.42
N ALA A 164 4.73 -36.92 12.13
CA ALA A 164 4.61 -37.06 13.59
C ALA A 164 4.21 -38.47 14.02
N ARG A 165 3.16 -39.04 13.41
CA ARG A 165 2.61 -40.36 13.75
C ARG A 165 3.63 -41.49 13.58
N TYR A 166 4.48 -41.40 12.55
CA TYR A 166 5.50 -42.40 12.24
C TYR A 166 6.92 -41.98 12.67
N GLU A 167 7.02 -40.89 13.45
CA GLU A 167 8.28 -40.36 14.02
C GLU A 167 9.43 -40.26 12.99
N THR A 168 9.11 -39.85 11.76
CA THR A 168 10.04 -39.83 10.64
C THR A 168 10.00 -38.49 9.91
N ASN A 169 11.11 -38.12 9.29
CA ASN A 169 11.16 -36.90 8.49
C ASN A 169 10.62 -37.24 7.09
N ILE A 170 9.69 -36.44 6.58
CA ILE A 170 9.19 -36.59 5.21
C ILE A 170 9.80 -35.46 4.38
N LYS A 171 10.61 -35.80 3.37
CA LYS A 171 11.21 -34.85 2.43
C LYS A 171 10.45 -34.92 1.11
N ILE A 172 9.92 -33.79 0.65
CA ILE A 172 9.16 -33.73 -0.61
C ILE A 172 9.89 -32.81 -1.60
N THR A 173 10.07 -33.26 -2.83
CA THR A 173 10.60 -32.43 -3.92
C THR A 173 9.64 -32.39 -5.10
N MET A 174 9.69 -31.33 -5.90
CA MET A 174 8.95 -31.20 -7.16
C MET A 174 9.83 -31.42 -8.39
N ASN A 175 11.15 -31.57 -8.20
CA ASN A 175 12.10 -31.77 -9.28
C ASN A 175 13.07 -32.88 -8.90
N LYS A 176 13.05 -33.98 -9.65
CA LYS A 176 13.90 -35.15 -9.38
C LYS A 176 15.37 -34.92 -9.74
N ASP A 177 15.65 -34.13 -10.78
CA ASP A 177 17.00 -33.91 -11.31
C ASP A 177 17.80 -32.88 -10.49
N LYS A 178 17.09 -31.97 -9.82
CA LYS A 178 17.65 -31.00 -8.85
C LYS A 178 16.73 -30.90 -7.62
N PRO A 179 16.78 -31.87 -6.69
CA PRO A 179 15.82 -31.94 -5.62
C PRO A 179 15.97 -30.80 -4.61
N GLN A 180 15.02 -29.86 -4.62
CA GLN A 180 14.78 -28.95 -3.51
C GLN A 180 13.87 -29.66 -2.51
N TRP A 181 14.44 -30.07 -1.38
CA TRP A 181 13.71 -30.82 -0.36
C TRP A 181 12.93 -29.90 0.58
N HIS A 182 11.61 -30.03 0.57
CA HIS A 182 10.74 -29.52 1.62
C HIS A 182 10.74 -30.53 2.76
N ASN A 183 11.37 -30.17 3.88
CA ASN A 183 11.46 -31.03 5.05
C ASN A 183 10.23 -30.83 5.93
N HIS A 184 9.37 -31.84 6.00
CA HIS A 184 8.26 -31.90 6.93
C HIS A 184 8.70 -32.69 8.16
N VAL A 185 8.86 -31.97 9.28
CA VAL A 185 9.21 -32.53 10.58
C VAL A 185 8.26 -31.92 11.61
N LEU A 186 7.58 -32.77 12.36
CA LEU A 186 6.76 -32.36 13.50
C LEU A 186 6.97 -33.40 14.61
N ARG A 187 7.71 -33.05 15.67
CA ARG A 187 7.92 -33.89 16.86
C ARG A 187 7.52 -33.09 18.09
N ILE A 188 6.57 -33.60 18.85
CA ILE A 188 5.95 -32.88 19.96
C ILE A 188 5.86 -33.85 21.14
N ASN A 189 6.40 -33.45 22.30
CA ASN A 189 6.24 -34.20 23.54
C ASN A 189 4.76 -34.20 23.99
N ASP A 190 4.34 -35.18 24.79
CA ASP A 190 2.97 -35.24 25.36
C ASP A 190 2.61 -33.99 26.19
N ASP A 191 3.61 -33.22 26.64
CA ASP A 191 3.47 -31.97 27.40
C ASP A 191 3.48 -30.69 26.54
N GLY A 192 3.57 -30.81 25.21
CA GLY A 192 3.53 -29.68 24.29
C GLY A 192 4.86 -28.95 24.08
N THR A 193 5.99 -29.48 24.56
CA THR A 193 7.33 -28.92 24.27
C THR A 193 7.94 -29.50 22.99
N GLU A 194 8.72 -28.68 22.25
CA GLU A 194 9.51 -29.14 21.09
C GLU A 194 10.75 -29.90 21.59
N GLU A 195 10.93 -31.13 21.10
CA GLU A 195 12.09 -31.95 21.44
C GLU A 195 13.37 -31.39 20.78
N THR A 196 14.43 -31.16 21.56
CA THR A 196 15.74 -30.65 21.09
C THR A 196 16.74 -31.76 20.75
N SER A 197 16.28 -32.98 20.48
CA SER A 197 17.14 -34.13 20.22
C SER A 197 17.57 -34.22 18.74
N THR A 198 18.77 -34.78 18.52
CA THR A 198 19.43 -34.90 17.20
C THR A 198 18.54 -35.57 16.15
N PRO A 199 18.57 -35.11 14.88
CA PRO A 199 17.67 -35.60 13.83
C PRO A 199 17.78 -37.12 13.63
N SER A 200 16.63 -37.79 13.48
CA SER A 200 16.57 -39.17 12.99
C SER A 200 17.46 -39.28 11.74
N LYS A 201 18.42 -40.22 11.74
CA LYS A 201 19.38 -40.44 10.64
C LYS A 201 18.71 -40.89 9.33
N ARG A 202 17.39 -40.89 9.24
CA ARG A 202 16.61 -41.67 8.32
C ARG A 202 15.27 -40.96 8.02
N SER A 203 15.00 -40.62 6.74
CA SER A 203 13.82 -39.87 6.24
C SER A 203 13.13 -40.53 5.04
N ILE A 204 11.82 -40.35 4.87
CA ILE A 204 11.01 -40.75 3.69
C ILE A 204 11.12 -39.66 2.61
N HIS A 205 11.41 -40.04 1.36
CA HIS A 205 11.59 -39.10 0.25
C HIS A 205 10.48 -39.29 -0.78
N LEU A 206 9.76 -38.21 -1.11
CA LEU A 206 8.66 -38.22 -2.07
C LEU A 206 8.91 -37.21 -3.20
N LEU A 207 8.53 -37.57 -4.43
CA LEU A 207 8.40 -36.67 -5.56
C LEU A 207 6.93 -36.30 -5.73
N LEU A 208 6.63 -35.00 -5.81
CA LEU A 208 5.32 -34.49 -6.18
C LEU A 208 5.38 -33.92 -7.60
N SER A 209 4.76 -34.61 -8.55
CA SER A 209 4.67 -34.19 -9.95
C SER A 209 3.24 -34.36 -10.45
N ASN A 210 2.69 -33.35 -11.14
CA ASN A 210 1.32 -33.36 -11.67
C ASN A 210 0.24 -33.77 -10.64
N ASN A 211 0.33 -33.25 -9.40
CA ASN A 211 -0.54 -33.60 -8.27
C ASN A 211 -0.54 -35.10 -7.89
N HIS A 212 0.51 -35.84 -8.24
CA HIS A 212 0.72 -37.23 -7.88
C HIS A 212 2.00 -37.40 -7.06
N PHE A 213 1.92 -38.18 -5.98
CA PHE A 213 3.07 -38.54 -5.15
C PHE A 213 3.70 -39.85 -5.63
N THR A 214 5.03 -39.85 -5.73
CA THR A 214 5.86 -41.01 -6.04
C THR A 214 6.91 -41.19 -4.94
N VAL A 215 7.20 -42.45 -4.55
CA VAL A 215 8.25 -42.74 -3.55
C VAL A 215 9.64 -42.76 -4.21
N LEU A 216 10.63 -42.12 -3.59
CA LEU A 216 12.03 -42.12 -4.06
C LEU A 216 12.93 -43.00 -3.15
N TYR A 217 13.84 -43.79 -3.73
CA TYR A 217 14.75 -44.71 -3.00
C TYR A 217 16.20 -44.71 -3.53
N VAL A 218 17.12 -45.39 -2.82
CA VAL A 218 18.59 -45.18 -2.92
C VAL A 218 19.42 -46.38 -3.41
N HIS A 219 18.93 -47.61 -3.48
CA HIS A 219 19.73 -48.74 -4.00
C HIS A 219 18.91 -49.81 -4.73
N GLN A 220 19.50 -50.43 -5.76
CA GLN A 220 18.92 -51.51 -6.58
C GLN A 220 18.80 -52.86 -5.83
N ASP A 221 19.45 -53.04 -4.68
CA ASP A 221 19.50 -54.33 -3.96
C ASP A 221 18.35 -54.55 -2.96
N ASP A 222 17.49 -53.55 -2.72
CA ASP A 222 16.29 -53.66 -1.85
C ASP A 222 15.04 -54.08 -2.65
N ALA A 223 15.22 -54.93 -3.67
CA ALA A 223 14.11 -55.61 -4.32
C ALA A 223 13.38 -56.49 -3.30
N VAL A 224 12.24 -56.01 -2.78
CA VAL A 224 11.27 -56.88 -2.11
C VAL A 224 10.89 -57.97 -3.11
N PRO A 225 10.95 -59.27 -2.73
CA PRO A 225 10.69 -60.36 -3.66
C PRO A 225 9.34 -60.17 -4.34
N THR A 226 9.35 -60.21 -5.67
CA THR A 226 8.14 -60.36 -6.47
C THR A 226 7.52 -61.71 -6.11
N LEU A 227 6.39 -61.70 -5.40
CA LEU A 227 5.53 -62.87 -5.30
C LEU A 227 4.97 -63.14 -6.71
N LYS A 228 5.62 -64.05 -7.42
CA LYS A 228 5.15 -64.63 -8.68
C LYS A 228 4.08 -65.69 -8.38
N ASP A 229 2.83 -65.39 -8.72
CA ASP A 229 1.76 -66.25 -9.31
C ASP A 229 1.42 -67.62 -8.68
N PRO A 230 0.33 -68.32 -9.08
CA PRO A 230 -1.00 -67.94 -9.58
C PRO A 230 -2.13 -68.69 -8.82
N ALA A 231 -3.39 -68.49 -9.27
CA ALA A 231 -4.60 -69.29 -9.00
C ALA A 231 -5.58 -68.76 -7.93
N LEU A 232 -6.51 -67.91 -8.38
CA LEU A 232 -7.90 -68.37 -8.50
C LEU A 232 -8.62 -67.53 -9.58
N ALA A 233 -8.81 -68.16 -10.73
CA ALA A 233 -9.69 -67.69 -11.80
C ALA A 233 -11.15 -67.98 -11.44
N CYS A 234 -12.05 -67.07 -11.80
CA CYS A 234 -13.42 -67.33 -12.26
C CYS A 234 -14.00 -65.96 -12.66
N SER A 235 -14.00 -65.62 -13.95
CA SER A 235 -15.19 -65.66 -14.82
C SER A 235 -16.38 -64.90 -14.21
N THR A 236 -17.03 -63.95 -14.88
CA THR A 236 -17.68 -64.14 -16.18
C THR A 236 -18.16 -62.77 -16.69
N THR A 237 -17.87 -62.48 -17.97
CA THR A 237 -18.75 -61.90 -19.02
C THR A 237 -19.64 -60.70 -18.69
N GLN A 238 -19.36 -59.52 -19.27
CA GLN A 238 -19.80 -59.02 -20.60
C GLN A 238 -21.21 -58.41 -20.61
N ASN A 239 -21.27 -57.11 -20.90
CA ASN A 239 -21.86 -56.54 -22.13
C ASN A 239 -21.63 -55.01 -22.09
N GLU A 240 -20.76 -54.46 -22.96
CA GLU A 240 -21.07 -53.96 -24.32
C GLU A 240 -21.84 -52.62 -24.26
N THR A 241 -21.44 -51.52 -24.92
CA THR A 241 -21.00 -51.39 -26.33
C THR A 241 -20.29 -50.04 -26.60
N VAL A 242 -19.25 -50.10 -27.48
CA VAL A 242 -19.00 -49.29 -28.72
C VAL A 242 -18.78 -47.77 -28.57
N ASP A 243 -17.87 -47.07 -29.24
CA ASP A 243 -16.66 -47.17 -30.11
C ASP A 243 -16.23 -45.67 -30.26
N TRP A 244 -15.03 -45.20 -30.63
CA TRP A 244 -14.10 -45.55 -31.71
C TRP A 244 -12.70 -44.97 -31.37
N PHE A 245 -11.67 -45.83 -31.49
CA PHE A 245 -10.33 -45.68 -32.10
C PHE A 245 -9.76 -44.26 -32.39
N GLU A 246 -8.44 -44.02 -32.46
CA GLU A 246 -7.15 -44.62 -32.06
C GLU A 246 -6.10 -43.75 -32.77
N MET A 247 -4.87 -43.67 -32.21
CA MET A 247 -3.56 -43.62 -32.91
C MET A 247 -3.32 -42.59 -34.04
N THR A 248 -2.17 -41.93 -34.19
CA THR A 248 -0.78 -42.31 -33.92
C THR A 248 0.13 -41.09 -34.16
N GLN A 249 1.18 -41.01 -33.36
CA GLN A 249 2.57 -40.64 -33.65
C GLN A 249 2.99 -39.72 -34.83
N SER A 250 3.96 -38.86 -34.50
CA SER A 250 5.28 -38.71 -35.15
C SER A 250 5.58 -37.44 -35.96
N SER A 251 6.52 -36.67 -35.40
CA SER A 251 7.78 -36.15 -35.98
C SER A 251 7.82 -35.17 -37.17
N ALA A 252 8.60 -34.09 -36.94
CA ALA A 252 9.56 -33.42 -37.84
C ALA A 252 8.96 -32.66 -39.05
N GLN A 253 9.51 -31.61 -39.65
CA GLN A 253 10.65 -30.69 -39.51
C GLN A 253 10.45 -29.64 -40.64
N ASN A 254 11.22 -28.53 -40.61
CA ASN A 254 11.52 -27.61 -41.73
C ASN A 254 10.39 -26.66 -42.20
N SER A 255 10.63 -25.48 -42.78
CA SER A 255 11.74 -24.53 -42.89
C SER A 255 11.23 -23.35 -43.75
N THR A 256 11.98 -22.22 -43.74
CA THR A 256 12.19 -21.26 -44.86
C THR A 256 11.09 -20.31 -45.38
N GLU A 257 11.44 -19.00 -45.37
CA GLU A 257 11.35 -17.98 -46.44
C GLU A 257 9.99 -17.70 -47.13
N GLY A 258 9.54 -16.49 -47.51
CA GLY A 258 10.09 -15.15 -47.67
C GLY A 258 9.12 -14.32 -48.54
N ALA A 259 9.31 -12.99 -48.57
CA ALA A 259 8.91 -12.02 -49.62
C ALA A 259 7.45 -11.49 -49.77
N LYS A 260 7.36 -10.15 -49.74
CA LYS A 260 6.38 -9.21 -50.40
C LYS A 260 6.61 -9.20 -51.95
N PRO A 261 5.86 -8.50 -52.86
CA PRO A 261 5.13 -7.21 -52.71
C PRO A 261 3.87 -6.92 -53.60
N GLU A 262 3.33 -5.69 -53.48
CA GLU A 262 2.64 -4.82 -54.51
C GLU A 262 1.32 -5.29 -55.18
N ALA A 263 0.36 -4.48 -55.66
CA ALA A 263 0.11 -3.04 -55.80
C ALA A 263 -1.41 -2.80 -56.11
N GLU A 264 -1.77 -1.51 -56.22
CA GLU A 264 -3.05 -0.80 -56.46
C GLU A 264 -4.03 -1.35 -57.52
N VAL A 265 -5.31 -0.90 -57.44
CA VAL A 265 -6.00 -0.03 -58.43
C VAL A 265 -7.51 0.03 -58.14
N ASP A 266 -8.01 1.27 -57.99
CA ASP A 266 -9.42 1.71 -58.02
C ASP A 266 -9.77 2.09 -59.48
N PRO A 267 -11.02 1.99 -59.99
CA PRO A 267 -11.86 3.20 -60.00
C PRO A 267 -13.40 2.98 -59.94
N LYS A 268 -14.11 3.87 -59.22
CA LYS A 268 -15.22 4.80 -59.64
C LYS A 268 -15.96 4.57 -61.01
N PRO A 269 -17.17 5.14 -61.31
CA PRO A 269 -17.90 6.25 -60.65
C PRO A 269 -19.48 6.22 -60.73
N GLU A 270 -20.11 7.36 -60.34
CA GLU A 270 -21.37 7.99 -60.85
C GLU A 270 -22.77 7.60 -60.27
N VAL A 271 -23.81 8.46 -60.10
CA VAL A 271 -24.05 9.92 -60.26
C VAL A 271 -25.48 10.30 -59.75
N LEU A 272 -25.59 11.51 -59.16
CA LEU A 272 -26.66 12.56 -59.07
C LEU A 272 -28.18 12.30 -58.97
N LYS A 273 -28.82 13.13 -58.11
CA LYS A 273 -29.86 14.19 -58.39
C LYS A 273 -30.23 14.85 -57.05
N VAL A 274 -29.95 16.12 -56.71
CA VAL A 274 -30.36 17.47 -57.17
C VAL A 274 -31.88 17.76 -57.12
N VAL A 275 -32.29 18.63 -56.18
CA VAL A 275 -33.28 19.76 -56.25
C VAL A 275 -32.94 20.68 -55.04
N HIS A 276 -32.39 21.91 -55.18
CA HIS A 276 -33.03 23.25 -55.30
C HIS A 276 -34.18 23.51 -54.29
N ASP A 277 -34.39 24.65 -53.60
CA ASP A 277 -33.88 26.03 -53.61
C ASP A 277 -34.45 26.73 -52.32
N PRO A 278 -34.54 28.06 -52.15
CA PRO A 278 -33.63 28.93 -51.39
C PRO A 278 -34.30 29.64 -50.18
N GLU A 279 -33.52 30.34 -49.35
CA GLU A 279 -33.86 31.71 -48.94
C GLU A 279 -32.62 32.46 -48.43
N SER A 280 -32.42 33.63 -49.03
CA SER A 280 -31.42 34.64 -48.75
C SER A 280 -31.78 35.42 -47.50
N ASP A 281 -30.78 36.00 -46.83
CA ASP A 281 -30.64 37.45 -46.87
C ASP A 281 -29.26 37.87 -46.37
N SER A 282 -28.49 38.32 -47.35
CA SER A 282 -27.28 39.13 -47.28
C SER A 282 -27.46 40.36 -46.40
N TYR A 283 -26.39 40.82 -45.74
CA TYR A 283 -25.81 42.14 -46.05
C TYR A 283 -24.31 42.10 -45.78
N GLU A 284 -23.60 42.76 -46.67
CA GLU A 284 -22.19 42.60 -47.02
C GLU A 284 -21.46 43.94 -46.76
N VAL A 285 -20.12 43.87 -46.71
CA VAL A 285 -19.13 45.00 -46.83
C VAL A 285 -19.13 45.99 -45.63
N VAL A 286 -18.04 46.57 -45.10
CA VAL A 286 -16.76 47.14 -45.59
C VAL A 286 -15.85 47.19 -44.34
N GLY A 287 -14.55 46.87 -44.33
CA GLY A 287 -13.46 47.38 -45.16
C GLY A 287 -12.85 48.66 -44.55
N GLU A 288 -11.60 48.55 -44.12
CA GLU A 288 -10.57 49.61 -44.12
C GLU A 288 -10.70 50.84 -43.17
N THR A 289 -9.76 51.15 -42.27
CA THR A 289 -8.35 51.66 -42.34
C THR A 289 -8.26 53.18 -42.02
N ILE A 290 -7.26 53.51 -41.18
CA ILE A 290 -6.46 54.75 -41.02
C ILE A 290 -6.92 56.00 -40.22
N TYR A 291 -5.96 56.42 -39.35
CA TYR A 291 -5.39 57.77 -39.07
C TYR A 291 -5.75 58.58 -37.78
N LEU A 292 -4.66 58.84 -37.02
CA LEU A 292 -4.15 60.08 -36.39
C LEU A 292 -4.88 60.82 -35.25
N ALA A 293 -4.11 60.98 -34.16
CA ALA A 293 -3.69 62.22 -33.48
C ALA A 293 -4.70 63.20 -32.82
N GLY A 294 -4.24 63.81 -31.72
CA GLY A 294 -4.83 64.97 -31.04
C GLY A 294 -5.00 64.73 -29.54
N GLU A 295 -3.98 64.94 -28.72
CA GLU A 295 -3.72 66.21 -28.00
C GLU A 295 -4.93 66.81 -27.28
N ASN A 296 -4.82 66.94 -25.95
CA ASN A 296 -5.22 68.16 -25.26
C ASN A 296 -4.35 68.38 -24.03
N GLU A 297 -3.52 69.42 -24.12
CA GLU A 297 -2.84 70.06 -23.01
C GLU A 297 -3.84 70.77 -22.08
N SER A 298 -3.54 70.82 -20.78
CA SER A 298 -3.76 72.04 -19.99
C SER A 298 -2.70 72.13 -18.90
N LYS A 299 -1.83 73.12 -19.06
CA LYS A 299 -0.73 73.52 -18.17
C LYS A 299 -1.26 74.27 -16.94
N SER A 300 -0.58 74.10 -15.80
CA SER A 300 -0.06 75.17 -14.91
C SER A 300 0.50 74.51 -13.65
N GLY A 301 1.60 74.90 -13.00
CA GLY A 301 2.62 75.92 -13.21
C GLY A 301 3.72 75.65 -12.16
N ARG A 302 4.98 75.86 -12.54
CA ARG A 302 6.20 75.75 -11.68
C ARG A 302 6.12 76.66 -10.46
N ILE A 303 6.74 76.27 -9.33
CA ILE A 303 7.83 77.02 -8.64
C ILE A 303 8.77 76.02 -7.92
N LYS A 304 10.08 76.34 -7.94
CA LYS A 304 11.26 75.59 -7.49
C LYS A 304 11.73 76.03 -6.05
N PRO A 305 12.76 75.39 -5.46
CA PRO A 305 13.03 75.24 -4.03
C PRO A 305 14.15 76.16 -3.48
N GLN A 306 14.40 76.17 -2.16
CA GLN A 306 15.72 75.93 -1.51
C GLN A 306 15.81 76.41 -0.03
N LYS A 307 16.59 75.63 0.78
CA LYS A 307 17.66 76.01 1.76
C LYS A 307 17.34 76.96 2.95
N SER A 308 18.02 76.96 4.11
CA SER A 308 19.06 76.13 4.76
C SER A 308 19.49 76.82 6.08
N MET A 309 20.18 76.07 6.98
CA MET A 309 21.13 76.53 8.02
C MET A 309 20.53 77.19 9.28
N SER A 310 21.04 77.11 10.51
CA SER A 310 22.23 76.50 11.16
C SER A 310 22.11 76.76 12.68
N GLY A 311 22.83 76.01 13.54
CA GLY A 311 23.07 76.45 14.93
C GLY A 311 23.81 75.44 15.83
N ARG A 312 25.09 75.72 16.11
CA ARG A 312 25.98 75.14 17.15
C ARG A 312 25.65 75.77 18.52
N GLU A 313 26.00 75.20 19.68
CA GLU A 313 27.27 75.43 20.43
C GLU A 313 27.29 74.60 21.74
N HIS A 314 28.40 73.92 22.08
CA HIS A 314 29.39 74.22 23.17
C HIS A 314 28.79 74.23 24.60
N GLY A 315 29.27 73.55 25.66
CA GLY A 315 30.54 72.90 25.99
C GLY A 315 31.00 73.38 27.39
N LYS A 316 31.30 72.48 28.35
CA LYS A 316 32.42 72.61 29.32
C LYS A 316 32.52 71.43 30.30
N LYS A 317 33.77 71.01 30.48
CA LYS A 317 34.32 69.94 31.32
C LYS A 317 34.50 70.40 32.79
N ARG A 318 34.33 69.49 33.76
CA ARG A 318 35.34 69.19 34.82
C ARG A 318 34.97 67.96 35.70
N PHE A 319 35.85 66.93 35.67
CA PHE A 319 36.33 66.01 36.74
C PHE A 319 35.30 65.29 37.68
N LYS A 320 35.36 63.99 38.06
CA LYS A 320 36.38 62.91 38.03
C LYS A 320 35.70 61.54 38.39
N LEU A 321 36.11 60.45 37.70
CA LEU A 321 36.29 59.01 38.08
C LEU A 321 35.18 58.29 38.91
N LYS A 322 34.72 57.07 38.61
CA LYS A 322 35.41 55.83 38.17
C LYS A 322 34.40 54.77 37.67
N ASP A 323 34.93 53.80 36.93
CA ASP A 323 34.30 52.72 36.14
C ASP A 323 33.33 51.72 36.81
N LYS A 324 32.60 51.06 35.87
CA LYS A 324 31.83 49.80 35.87
C LYS A 324 30.31 50.05 35.82
N GLY A 325 29.56 49.71 34.78
CA GLY A 325 29.79 48.81 33.66
C GLY A 325 28.50 48.05 33.43
N ASP A 326 27.52 48.68 32.78
CA ASP A 326 26.29 48.04 32.27
C ASP A 326 25.59 49.00 31.29
N LYS A 327 25.35 48.57 30.04
CA LYS A 327 24.61 49.35 29.04
C LYS A 327 23.49 48.51 28.42
N ASN A 328 22.30 48.68 28.99
CA ASN A 328 21.02 48.52 28.32
C ASN A 328 20.51 49.91 27.92
N MET A 329 20.09 50.07 26.66
CA MET A 329 18.96 50.87 26.17
C MET A 329 19.19 51.28 24.70
N GLY A 330 18.36 50.72 23.83
CA GLY A 330 18.24 51.05 22.42
C GLY A 330 16.88 50.55 21.94
N GLY A 331 15.81 51.22 22.41
CA GLY A 331 14.45 51.02 21.92
C GLY A 331 14.06 52.20 21.04
N ASP A 332 13.99 51.96 19.72
CA ASP A 332 12.98 52.60 18.83
C ASP A 332 12.98 52.05 17.39
N THR A 333 13.79 51.02 17.06
CA THR A 333 13.80 50.40 15.72
C THR A 333 12.81 49.22 15.58
N GLY A 334 12.08 48.88 16.64
CA GLY A 334 11.20 47.70 16.69
C GLY A 334 9.81 47.90 16.07
N VAL A 335 9.22 49.09 16.22
CA VAL A 335 7.82 49.35 15.85
C VAL A 335 7.64 49.47 14.34
N LYS A 336 8.60 50.09 13.64
CA LYS A 336 8.59 50.20 12.17
C LYS A 336 8.83 48.84 11.48
N ALA A 337 9.73 48.03 12.05
CA ALA A 337 9.99 46.68 11.57
C ALA A 337 8.82 45.71 11.84
N GLU A 338 8.06 45.87 12.94
CA GLU A 338 6.82 45.12 13.16
C GLU A 338 5.70 45.55 12.19
N PHE A 339 5.54 46.86 11.92
CA PHE A 339 4.52 47.36 11.00
C PHE A 339 4.74 46.89 9.55
N ASP A 340 5.98 46.92 9.06
CA ASP A 340 6.32 46.42 7.71
C ASP A 340 6.17 44.88 7.61
N HIS A 341 6.42 44.16 8.71
CA HIS A 341 6.27 42.71 8.74
C HIS A 341 4.79 42.25 8.74
N ILE A 342 3.88 43.07 9.29
CA ILE A 342 2.42 42.80 9.32
C ILE A 342 1.79 43.03 7.94
N ASN A 343 2.14 44.12 7.24
CA ASN A 343 1.60 44.40 5.90
C ASN A 343 2.03 43.34 4.87
N SER A 344 3.26 42.80 4.97
CA SER A 344 3.70 41.68 4.11
C SER A 344 3.02 40.34 4.40
N ASN A 345 2.43 40.17 5.60
CA ASN A 345 1.77 38.93 6.01
C ASN A 345 0.31 38.85 5.51
N GLN A 346 -0.38 39.97 5.31
CA GLN A 346 -1.71 40.02 4.68
C GLN A 346 -1.69 39.56 3.22
N ASP A 347 -0.55 39.70 2.55
CA ASP A 347 -0.41 39.35 1.14
C ASP A 347 -0.43 37.83 0.88
N VAL A 348 -0.20 37.01 1.91
CA VAL A 348 -0.09 35.53 1.82
C VAL A 348 -1.43 34.82 2.07
N VAL A 349 -2.31 35.46 2.85
CA VAL A 349 -3.56 34.88 3.32
C VAL A 349 -4.72 35.60 2.65
N THR A 350 -5.43 34.90 1.77
CA THR A 350 -6.64 35.41 1.12
C THR A 350 -7.85 35.04 1.97
N ASN A 351 -8.47 36.03 2.63
CA ASN A 351 -9.69 35.81 3.39
C ASN A 351 -10.92 36.10 2.52
N LEU A 352 -11.60 35.04 2.10
CA LEU A 352 -12.89 35.07 1.38
C LEU A 352 -14.08 34.84 2.34
N SER A 353 -13.84 34.73 3.64
CA SER A 353 -14.89 34.50 4.65
C SER A 353 -15.33 35.80 5.31
N LYS A 354 -16.54 35.80 5.89
CA LYS A 354 -17.04 36.90 6.73
C LYS A 354 -16.31 36.97 8.08
N TYR A 355 -15.62 35.90 8.48
CA TYR A 355 -14.86 35.85 9.72
C TYR A 355 -13.64 36.77 9.66
N LYS A 356 -13.54 37.72 10.59
CA LYS A 356 -12.38 38.61 10.72
C LYS A 356 -11.26 37.89 11.46
N LEU A 357 -10.23 37.51 10.72
CA LEU A 357 -9.03 36.90 11.29
C LEU A 357 -8.30 37.87 12.23
N THR A 358 -7.87 37.38 13.38
CA THR A 358 -7.02 38.12 14.32
C THR A 358 -5.59 38.28 13.78
N ARG A 359 -4.81 39.21 14.35
CA ARG A 359 -3.40 39.42 13.96
C ARG A 359 -2.58 38.14 14.15
N GLU A 360 -2.86 37.39 15.20
CA GLU A 360 -2.20 36.14 15.57
C GLU A 360 -2.55 35.00 14.61
N GLU A 361 -3.81 34.90 14.19
CA GLU A 361 -4.25 33.93 13.17
C GLU A 361 -3.62 34.20 11.82
N ILE A 362 -3.55 35.47 11.40
CA ILE A 362 -2.83 35.87 10.18
C ILE A 362 -1.34 35.51 10.32
N SER A 363 -0.69 35.89 11.42
CA SER A 363 0.72 35.55 11.68
C SER A 363 0.99 34.05 11.55
N LEU A 364 0.13 33.23 12.15
CA LEU A 364 0.20 31.78 12.10
C LEU A 364 0.04 31.23 10.67
N LEU A 365 -1.00 31.66 9.94
CA LEU A 365 -1.27 31.21 8.57
C LEU A 365 -0.17 31.66 7.59
N SER A 366 0.40 32.85 7.77
CA SER A 366 1.52 33.37 6.95
C SER A 366 2.84 32.62 7.17
N LYS A 367 2.94 31.80 8.22
CA LYS A 367 4.03 30.81 8.33
C LYS A 367 3.99 29.77 7.21
N GLY A 368 2.82 29.57 6.59
CA GLY A 368 2.58 28.68 5.46
C GLY A 368 2.15 27.28 5.90
N ILE A 369 1.35 26.62 5.06
CA ILE A 369 0.72 25.32 5.35
C ILE A 369 1.72 24.18 5.64
N LYS A 370 2.96 24.30 5.15
CA LYS A 370 4.04 23.33 5.37
C LYS A 370 4.74 23.51 6.72
N PHE A 371 4.44 24.55 7.49
CA PHE A 371 5.06 24.79 8.79
C PHE A 371 4.71 23.68 9.80
N ILE A 372 5.70 23.19 10.55
CA ILE A 372 5.53 22.15 11.57
C ILE A 372 5.70 22.78 12.95
N PRO A 373 4.63 22.88 13.75
CA PRO A 373 4.71 23.30 15.15
C PRO A 373 5.57 22.34 15.98
N ASP A 374 6.34 22.89 16.92
CA ASP A 374 7.05 22.09 17.91
C ASP A 374 6.07 21.43 18.87
N LYS A 375 6.32 20.17 19.19
CA LYS A 375 5.64 19.45 20.28
C LYS A 375 6.47 19.56 21.55
N THR A 376 5.81 19.63 22.70
CA THR A 376 6.47 19.63 24.02
C THR A 376 7.02 18.26 24.40
N LYS A 377 6.48 17.17 23.84
CA LYS A 377 6.91 15.80 24.13
C LYS A 377 6.98 14.98 22.85
N VAL A 378 7.93 14.06 22.79
CA VAL A 378 7.93 13.00 21.78
C VAL A 378 6.72 12.11 22.02
N ASN A 379 6.01 11.74 20.97
CA ASN A 379 5.04 10.66 21.04
C ASN A 379 5.79 9.33 21.25
N LYS A 380 6.02 8.95 22.51
CA LYS A 380 6.77 7.75 22.89
C LYS A 380 6.19 6.49 22.25
N VAL A 381 4.86 6.40 22.18
CA VAL A 381 4.18 5.24 21.59
C VAL A 381 4.52 5.12 20.10
N ARG A 382 4.49 6.25 19.36
CA ARG A 382 4.90 6.27 17.95
C ARG A 382 6.38 5.91 17.78
N LEU A 383 7.25 6.45 18.63
CA LEU A 383 8.68 6.16 18.61
C LEU A 383 8.95 4.67 18.83
N LEU A 384 8.33 4.05 19.85
CA LEU A 384 8.47 2.62 20.12
C LEU A 384 7.95 1.76 18.96
N ALA A 385 6.82 2.13 18.34
CA ALA A 385 6.32 1.43 17.16
C ALA A 385 7.28 1.55 15.96
N ASP A 386 7.90 2.72 15.75
CA ASP A 386 8.93 2.91 14.73
C ASP A 386 10.20 2.08 15.02
N LEU A 387 10.61 1.98 16.29
CA LEU A 387 11.74 1.16 16.73
C LEU A 387 11.49 -0.35 16.56
N ASN A 388 10.25 -0.81 16.79
CA ASN A 388 9.88 -2.21 16.56
C ASN A 388 9.84 -2.55 15.06
N GLU A 389 9.39 -1.62 14.21
CA GLU A 389 9.47 -1.81 12.75
C GLU A 389 10.93 -1.82 12.26
N TRP A 390 11.81 -1.04 12.89
CA TRP A 390 13.25 -1.09 12.61
C TRP A 390 13.89 -2.40 13.07
N GLU A 391 13.59 -2.88 14.29
CA GLU A 391 14.02 -4.21 14.75
C GLU A 391 13.63 -5.28 13.72
N ARG A 392 12.38 -5.25 13.25
CA ARG A 392 11.91 -6.19 12.22
C ARG A 392 12.79 -6.14 10.97
N ARG A 393 13.19 -4.96 10.50
CA ARG A 393 14.08 -4.82 9.32
C ARG A 393 15.48 -5.34 9.57
N MET A 394 16.03 -5.09 10.76
CA MET A 394 17.32 -5.64 11.17
C MET A 394 17.28 -7.17 11.15
N ARG A 395 16.28 -7.77 11.80
CA ARG A 395 16.09 -9.22 11.82
C ARG A 395 15.90 -9.81 10.43
N LEU A 396 15.11 -9.17 9.57
CA LEU A 396 14.94 -9.63 8.18
C LEU A 396 16.23 -9.56 7.37
N ARG A 397 17.02 -8.48 7.54
CA ARG A 397 18.32 -8.36 6.84
C ARG A 397 19.28 -9.45 7.28
N GLU A 398 19.36 -9.74 8.58
CA GLU A 398 20.15 -10.86 9.09
C GLU A 398 19.62 -12.18 8.56
N TYR A 399 18.32 -12.44 8.68
CA TYR A 399 17.71 -13.72 8.33
C TYR A 399 17.95 -14.10 6.87
N PHE A 400 17.69 -13.19 5.94
CA PHE A 400 17.86 -13.43 4.50
C PHE A 400 19.28 -13.18 4.00
N TYR A 401 20.23 -12.84 4.88
CA TYR A 401 21.61 -12.61 4.46
C TYR A 401 22.25 -13.88 3.89
N GLY A 402 22.81 -13.79 2.69
CA GLY A 402 23.42 -14.91 1.98
C GLY A 402 22.44 -15.74 1.12
N GLU A 403 21.13 -15.58 1.30
CA GLU A 403 20.10 -16.22 0.47
C GLU A 403 19.84 -15.43 -0.84
N GLU A 404 20.33 -14.19 -0.92
CA GLU A 404 20.11 -13.27 -2.06
C GLU A 404 20.86 -13.67 -3.36
N LYS A 405 21.84 -14.59 -3.32
CA LYS A 405 22.71 -14.91 -4.46
C LYS A 405 22.23 -16.03 -5.40
N ASN A 406 21.20 -16.79 -5.03
CA ASN A 406 20.74 -17.93 -5.83
C ASN A 406 19.52 -17.62 -6.73
N ASN A 407 19.04 -16.38 -6.72
CA ASN A 407 17.88 -15.94 -7.51
C ASN A 407 18.25 -15.26 -8.83
N GLU A 408 19.51 -15.27 -9.26
CA GLU A 408 19.89 -14.72 -10.57
C GLU A 408 19.44 -15.60 -11.75
N GLU A 409 19.06 -16.86 -11.51
CA GLU A 409 18.60 -17.78 -12.58
C GLU A 409 17.13 -18.24 -12.47
N THR A 410 16.39 -17.85 -11.44
CA THR A 410 14.95 -18.15 -11.35
C THR A 410 14.11 -16.92 -11.63
N ASP A 411 13.58 -16.90 -12.85
CA ASP A 411 12.45 -16.11 -13.34
C ASP A 411 12.70 -14.60 -13.56
N HIS A 412 13.14 -14.28 -14.78
CA HIS A 412 13.17 -12.94 -15.36
C HIS A 412 11.77 -12.31 -15.60
N THR A 413 10.72 -12.69 -14.86
CA THR A 413 9.39 -12.07 -14.96
C THR A 413 8.82 -11.67 -13.60
N LEU A 414 9.36 -10.60 -13.01
CA LEU A 414 8.68 -9.63 -12.12
C LEU A 414 9.72 -8.66 -11.56
N ASP A 415 10.13 -7.73 -12.42
CA ASP A 415 11.04 -6.60 -12.23
C ASP A 415 11.35 -6.26 -10.75
N GLU A 416 12.64 -6.36 -10.37
CA GLU A 416 13.20 -5.98 -9.06
C GLU A 416 12.82 -4.56 -8.62
N LYS A 417 12.33 -3.72 -9.53
CA LYS A 417 11.83 -2.37 -9.27
C LYS A 417 10.36 -2.27 -8.85
N PHE A 418 9.52 -3.29 -9.07
CA PHE A 418 8.07 -3.17 -8.89
C PHE A 418 7.48 -4.21 -7.91
N ARG A 419 7.62 -3.91 -6.61
CA ARG A 419 7.09 -4.73 -5.50
C ARG A 419 5.57 -4.57 -5.31
N LEU A 420 4.76 -4.99 -6.28
CA LEU A 420 3.29 -5.07 -6.17
C LEU A 420 2.87 -6.31 -5.36
N LYS A 421 3.39 -6.43 -4.14
CA LYS A 421 3.03 -7.50 -3.21
C LYS A 421 2.58 -6.91 -1.89
N LYS A 422 1.62 -7.58 -1.27
CA LYS A 422 1.23 -7.26 0.10
C LYS A 422 2.43 -7.49 1.02
N LYS A 423 2.74 -6.51 1.88
CA LYS A 423 3.86 -6.62 2.82
C LYS A 423 3.66 -7.82 3.74
N SER A 424 4.65 -8.72 3.76
CA SER A 424 4.67 -9.86 4.68
C SER A 424 4.61 -9.39 6.14
N ARG A 425 3.90 -10.18 6.96
CA ARG A 425 3.83 -10.01 8.41
C ARG A 425 4.90 -10.82 9.16
N PHE A 426 5.67 -11.63 8.43
CA PHE A 426 6.76 -12.40 8.98
C PHE A 426 7.81 -11.50 9.65
N THR A 427 8.25 -11.94 10.81
CA THR A 427 9.33 -11.34 11.59
C THR A 427 10.11 -12.51 12.18
N PRO A 428 11.42 -12.65 11.90
CA PRO A 428 12.22 -13.69 12.50
C PRO A 428 12.17 -13.62 14.04
N ASN A 429 12.22 -14.79 14.69
CA ASN A 429 12.17 -14.90 16.15
C ASN A 429 13.39 -14.23 16.81
N LYS A 430 13.22 -13.78 18.06
CA LYS A 430 14.33 -13.35 18.93
C LYS A 430 15.20 -14.55 19.30
N GLY A 431 16.46 -14.33 19.67
CA GLY A 431 17.38 -15.37 20.12
C GLY A 431 18.19 -16.08 19.03
N ARG A 432 17.99 -15.74 17.74
CA ARG A 432 18.77 -16.33 16.62
C ARG A 432 20.25 -15.92 16.64
N ASP A 433 20.51 -14.65 16.93
CA ASP A 433 21.86 -14.12 17.11
C ASP A 433 21.85 -13.18 18.32
N MET A 434 22.63 -13.55 19.34
CA MET A 434 22.71 -12.82 20.61
C MET A 434 23.26 -11.41 20.44
N TRP A 435 24.20 -11.20 19.51
CA TRP A 435 24.81 -9.89 19.26
C TRP A 435 23.84 -8.97 18.54
N LEU A 436 23.02 -9.50 17.63
CA LEU A 436 21.94 -8.74 17.01
C LEU A 436 20.92 -8.28 18.05
N ASP A 437 20.51 -9.18 18.96
CA ASP A 437 19.58 -8.86 20.05
C ASP A 437 20.17 -7.80 20.97
N LEU A 438 21.43 -7.96 21.39
CA LEU A 438 22.13 -6.99 22.22
C LEU A 438 22.22 -5.62 21.54
N TYR A 439 22.57 -5.57 20.26
CA TYR A 439 22.65 -4.33 19.49
C TYR A 439 21.29 -3.62 19.44
N ILE A 440 20.23 -4.34 19.07
CA ILE A 440 18.88 -3.79 18.94
C ILE A 440 18.39 -3.24 20.28
N GLU A 441 18.51 -4.01 21.36
CA GLU A 441 18.04 -3.60 22.69
C GLU A 441 18.87 -2.44 23.25
N THR A 442 20.18 -2.44 23.03
CA THR A 442 21.06 -1.34 23.47
C THR A 442 20.72 -0.04 22.73
N VAL A 443 20.55 -0.08 21.41
CA VAL A 443 20.15 1.09 20.60
C VAL A 443 18.77 1.61 21.04
N LYS A 444 17.78 0.72 21.19
CA LYS A 444 16.44 1.12 21.63
C LYS A 444 16.48 1.79 23.00
N ARG A 445 17.19 1.19 23.96
CA ARG A 445 17.35 1.72 25.31
C ARG A 445 17.99 3.11 25.28
N ASP A 446 19.13 3.25 24.59
CA ASP A 446 19.89 4.50 24.51
C ASP A 446 19.06 5.62 23.84
N ILE A 447 18.25 5.31 22.82
CA ILE A 447 17.34 6.29 22.20
C ILE A 447 16.27 6.76 23.19
N VAL A 448 15.65 5.85 23.94
CA VAL A 448 14.53 6.16 24.84
C VAL A 448 15.00 6.83 26.13
N SER A 449 16.15 6.42 26.68
CA SER A 449 16.73 7.01 27.90
C SER A 449 17.28 8.42 27.66
N ASN A 450 17.80 8.71 26.47
CA ASN A 450 18.40 10.01 26.14
C ASN A 450 17.43 10.98 25.42
N LEU A 451 16.12 10.81 25.59
CA LEU A 451 15.16 11.80 25.12
C LEU A 451 15.38 13.15 25.83
N LYS A 452 15.60 14.20 25.04
CA LYS A 452 15.87 15.55 25.54
C LYS A 452 14.62 16.21 26.08
N ARG A 453 14.78 17.10 27.06
CA ARG A 453 13.71 17.97 27.55
C ARG A 453 13.27 18.95 26.46
N SER A 454 12.02 19.41 26.52
CA SER A 454 11.51 20.41 25.59
C SER A 454 12.22 21.74 25.77
N GLY A 455 12.73 22.29 24.66
CA GLY A 455 13.19 23.68 24.58
C GLY A 455 12.05 24.65 24.26
N LYS A 456 12.42 25.88 23.90
CA LYS A 456 11.50 26.92 23.43
C LYS A 456 10.73 26.45 22.18
N LEU A 457 9.41 26.59 22.23
CA LEU A 457 8.51 26.28 21.12
C LEU A 457 8.65 27.31 19.99
N ASN A 458 8.42 26.88 18.76
CA ASN A 458 8.45 27.72 17.56
C ASN A 458 7.13 28.45 17.25
N LEU A 459 6.13 28.33 18.14
CA LEU A 459 4.91 29.15 18.16
C LEU A 459 4.85 29.92 19.47
N THR A 460 4.43 31.19 19.43
CA THR A 460 4.14 31.97 20.64
C THR A 460 2.91 31.43 21.36
N LYS A 461 2.68 31.82 22.62
CA LYS A 461 1.46 31.42 23.35
C LYS A 461 0.20 31.90 22.61
N GLN A 462 0.26 33.12 22.08
CA GLN A 462 -0.81 33.72 21.31
C GLN A 462 -1.06 32.98 19.99
N GLU A 463 0.00 32.58 19.27
CA GLU A 463 -0.13 31.76 18.05
C GLU A 463 -0.66 30.35 18.34
N GLN A 464 -0.37 29.78 19.51
CA GLN A 464 -0.95 28.50 19.95
C GLN A 464 -2.45 28.65 20.24
N SER A 465 -2.85 29.74 20.92
CA SER A 465 -4.27 30.07 21.11
C SER A 465 -4.98 30.30 19.78
N ALA A 466 -4.35 31.02 18.83
CA ALA A 466 -4.87 31.22 17.48
C ALA A 466 -5.00 29.90 16.71
N PHE A 467 -4.03 29.00 16.83
CA PHE A 467 -4.10 27.67 16.21
C PHE A 467 -5.29 26.87 16.73
N GLN A 468 -5.55 26.94 18.04
CA GLN A 468 -6.71 26.28 18.65
C GLN A 468 -8.03 26.96 18.24
N SER A 469 -8.10 28.29 18.24
CA SER A 469 -9.25 29.08 17.73
C SER A 469 -9.64 28.66 16.31
N LEU A 470 -8.67 28.59 15.39
CA LEU A 470 -8.90 28.17 14.01
C LEU A 470 -9.30 26.69 13.89
N LEU A 471 -8.83 25.83 14.79
CA LEU A 471 -9.23 24.42 14.81
C LEU A 471 -10.69 24.25 15.24
N ASP A 472 -11.13 25.04 16.22
CA ASP A 472 -12.46 24.92 16.84
C ASP A 472 -13.55 25.70 16.08
N ASN A 473 -13.18 26.63 15.20
CA ASN A 473 -14.13 27.43 14.44
C ASN A 473 -14.71 26.67 13.24
N ASP A 474 -15.82 25.96 13.42
CA ASP A 474 -16.47 25.17 12.36
C ASP A 474 -17.21 26.00 11.28
N ALA A 475 -17.29 27.33 11.44
CA ALA A 475 -17.93 28.20 10.45
C ALA A 475 -17.07 28.46 9.21
N ILE A 476 -15.76 28.20 9.27
CA ILE A 476 -14.81 28.45 8.19
C ILE A 476 -14.06 27.19 7.74
N VAL A 477 -13.69 27.17 6.47
CA VAL A 477 -12.83 26.17 5.83
C VAL A 477 -11.53 26.84 5.41
N ILE A 478 -10.39 26.20 5.68
CA ILE A 478 -9.06 26.67 5.28
C ILE A 478 -8.55 25.75 4.19
N ARG A 479 -8.08 26.30 3.06
CA ARG A 479 -7.58 25.57 1.89
C ARG A 479 -6.32 26.19 1.32
N PRO A 480 -5.44 25.42 0.66
CA PRO A 480 -4.44 26.01 -0.20
C PRO A 480 -5.12 26.66 -1.42
N ALA A 481 -4.54 27.75 -1.91
CA ALA A 481 -4.88 28.25 -3.25
C ALA A 481 -4.46 27.23 -4.32
N ASP A 482 -5.22 27.14 -5.41
CA ASP A 482 -4.92 26.25 -6.53
C ASP A 482 -3.57 26.58 -7.20
N LYS A 483 -3.25 27.87 -7.32
CA LYS A 483 -1.98 28.39 -7.83
C LYS A 483 -1.41 29.42 -6.84
N GLY A 484 -0.08 29.49 -6.73
CA GLY A 484 0.59 30.58 -6.03
C GLY A 484 0.96 30.35 -4.54
N SER A 485 0.86 29.12 -4.04
CA SER A 485 1.31 28.76 -2.67
C SER A 485 0.52 29.39 -1.49
N GLY A 486 -0.43 30.29 -1.75
CA GLY A 486 -1.19 31.04 -0.74
C GLY A 486 -2.17 30.20 0.09
N VAL A 487 -2.64 30.77 1.19
CA VAL A 487 -3.65 30.16 2.08
C VAL A 487 -4.96 30.91 1.94
N VAL A 488 -6.06 30.17 1.74
CA VAL A 488 -7.40 30.73 1.56
C VAL A 488 -8.29 30.34 2.73
N VAL A 489 -8.96 31.32 3.32
CA VAL A 489 -10.01 31.12 4.33
C VAL A 489 -11.35 31.44 3.68
N ILE A 490 -12.33 30.55 3.79
CA ILE A 490 -13.65 30.70 3.15
C ILE A 490 -14.75 30.24 4.11
N ASP A 491 -15.92 30.85 4.06
CA ASP A 491 -17.08 30.38 4.84
C ASP A 491 -17.45 28.95 4.45
N LYS A 492 -17.81 28.12 5.43
CA LYS A 492 -18.14 26.70 5.21
C LYS A 492 -19.30 26.54 4.22
N LEU A 493 -20.35 27.35 4.37
CA LEU A 493 -21.53 27.30 3.50
C LEU A 493 -21.18 27.69 2.06
N ASP A 494 -20.34 28.71 1.88
CA ASP A 494 -19.88 29.14 0.55
C ASP A 494 -18.97 28.09 -0.10
N TYR A 495 -18.10 27.46 0.69
CA TYR A 495 -17.26 26.37 0.21
C TYR A 495 -18.09 25.16 -0.24
N VAL A 496 -19.12 24.79 0.54
CA VAL A 496 -20.01 23.68 0.19
C VAL A 496 -20.81 24.02 -1.06
N SER A 497 -21.50 25.17 -1.09
CA SER A 497 -22.34 25.56 -2.23
C SER A 497 -21.55 25.72 -3.54
N LYS A 498 -20.31 26.24 -3.48
CA LYS A 498 -19.43 26.30 -4.66
C LYS A 498 -19.09 24.91 -5.20
N LEU A 499 -18.83 23.94 -4.33
CA LEU A 499 -18.56 22.57 -4.76
C LEU A 499 -19.81 21.90 -5.32
N GLU A 500 -20.97 22.09 -4.69
CA GLU A 500 -22.23 21.55 -5.20
C GLU A 500 -22.53 22.09 -6.59
N ARG A 501 -22.38 23.41 -6.79
CA ARG A 501 -22.55 24.04 -8.11
C ARG A 501 -21.60 23.46 -9.16
N GLU A 502 -20.34 23.18 -8.83
CA GLU A 502 -19.37 22.60 -9.77
C GLU A 502 -19.71 21.14 -10.14
N ILE A 503 -20.31 20.38 -9.22
CA ILE A 503 -20.79 19.02 -9.52
C ILE A 503 -22.06 19.09 -10.36
N GLU A 504 -23.03 19.92 -9.95
CA GLU A 504 -24.36 20.02 -10.57
C GLU A 504 -24.31 20.68 -11.96
N SER A 505 -23.34 21.56 -12.21
CA SER A 505 -23.14 22.15 -13.55
C SER A 505 -22.34 21.26 -14.49
N SER A 506 -21.80 20.13 -14.02
CA SER A 506 -20.98 19.24 -14.83
C SER A 506 -21.80 18.05 -15.31
N ALA A 507 -21.82 17.83 -16.63
CA ALA A 507 -22.41 16.63 -17.24
C ALA A 507 -21.65 15.32 -16.87
N SER A 508 -20.48 15.43 -16.23
CA SER A 508 -19.60 14.31 -15.91
C SER A 508 -19.92 13.60 -14.59
N TYR A 509 -20.91 14.06 -13.82
CA TYR A 509 -21.29 13.47 -12.54
C TYR A 509 -22.79 13.17 -12.46
N GLU A 510 -23.12 12.00 -11.92
CA GLU A 510 -24.49 11.62 -11.57
C GLU A 510 -24.65 11.47 -10.06
N THR A 511 -25.84 11.80 -9.56
CA THR A 511 -26.21 11.49 -8.17
C THR A 511 -26.70 10.06 -8.08
N THR A 512 -26.28 9.33 -7.05
CA THR A 512 -26.70 7.94 -6.80
C THR A 512 -27.49 7.83 -5.50
N HIS A 513 -28.48 6.93 -5.47
CA HIS A 513 -29.36 6.76 -4.29
C HIS A 513 -28.64 6.16 -3.07
N SER A 514 -27.52 5.45 -3.27
CA SER A 514 -26.78 4.78 -2.19
C SER A 514 -25.28 4.68 -2.49
N ASP A 515 -24.49 4.38 -1.46
CA ASP A 515 -23.04 4.19 -1.58
C ASP A 515 -22.71 2.92 -2.39
N ARG A 516 -22.20 3.10 -3.63
CA ARG A 516 -21.84 2.03 -4.56
C ARG A 516 -20.52 1.31 -4.25
N THR A 517 -19.82 1.64 -3.16
CA THR A 517 -18.50 1.07 -2.82
C THR A 517 -18.48 -0.46 -2.82
N GLN A 518 -19.53 -1.11 -2.31
CA GLN A 518 -19.60 -2.57 -2.29
C GLN A 518 -19.84 -3.17 -3.67
N ASP A 519 -20.60 -2.49 -4.53
CA ASP A 519 -20.84 -2.95 -5.90
C ASP A 519 -19.57 -2.82 -6.73
N SER A 520 -18.85 -1.70 -6.60
CA SER A 520 -17.53 -1.52 -7.19
C SER A 520 -16.52 -2.58 -6.72
N LEU A 521 -16.56 -2.96 -5.45
CA LEU A 521 -15.72 -4.06 -4.93
C LEU A 521 -16.10 -5.41 -5.51
N LYS A 522 -17.40 -5.68 -5.78
CA LYS A 522 -17.83 -6.90 -6.47
C LYS A 522 -17.28 -6.95 -7.89
N SER A 523 -17.32 -5.83 -8.63
CA SER A 523 -16.74 -5.74 -9.98
C SER A 523 -15.24 -6.01 -9.98
N VAL A 524 -14.50 -5.39 -9.07
CA VAL A 524 -13.05 -5.63 -8.90
C VAL A 524 -12.76 -7.10 -8.56
N ARG A 525 -13.52 -7.69 -7.63
CA ARG A 525 -13.36 -9.11 -7.28
C ARG A 525 -13.67 -10.05 -8.44
N LYS A 526 -14.72 -9.75 -9.21
CA LYS A 526 -15.09 -10.54 -10.39
C LYS A 526 -13.94 -10.58 -11.39
N LEU A 527 -13.42 -9.42 -11.78
CA LEU A 527 -12.29 -9.34 -12.71
C LEU A 527 -11.03 -10.00 -12.14
N ALA A 528 -10.67 -9.71 -10.90
CA ALA A 528 -9.51 -10.32 -10.23
C ALA A 528 -9.61 -11.86 -10.13
N ASN A 529 -10.81 -12.39 -9.86
CA ASN A 529 -11.03 -13.83 -9.85
C ASN A 529 -10.88 -14.45 -11.24
N ASN A 530 -11.36 -13.79 -12.29
CA ASN A 530 -11.22 -14.26 -13.66
C ASN A 530 -9.74 -14.31 -14.06
N MET A 531 -9.00 -13.22 -13.85
CA MET A 531 -7.56 -13.17 -14.10
C MET A 531 -6.78 -14.26 -13.34
N LEU A 532 -7.18 -14.57 -12.10
CA LEU A 532 -6.54 -15.62 -11.31
C LEU A 532 -6.84 -17.02 -11.88
N LYS A 533 -8.08 -17.27 -12.31
CA LYS A 533 -8.50 -18.54 -12.92
C LYS A 533 -7.79 -18.80 -14.25
N GLU A 534 -7.59 -17.75 -15.03
CA GLU A 534 -6.94 -17.81 -16.34
C GLU A 534 -5.40 -17.75 -16.24
N GLY A 535 -4.85 -17.71 -15.02
CA GLY A 535 -3.39 -17.68 -14.80
C GLY A 535 -2.71 -16.37 -15.16
N ALA A 536 -3.47 -15.32 -15.52
CA ALA A 536 -2.94 -13.99 -15.83
C ALA A 536 -2.35 -13.25 -14.62
N ILE A 537 -2.75 -13.63 -13.40
CA ILE A 537 -2.17 -13.13 -12.15
C ILE A 537 -1.96 -14.25 -11.14
N CYS A 538 -0.98 -14.09 -10.25
CA CYS A 538 -0.76 -15.00 -9.13
C CYS A 538 -1.60 -14.63 -7.89
N LYS A 539 -1.66 -15.54 -6.90
CA LYS A 539 -2.38 -15.33 -5.63
C LYS A 539 -1.90 -14.09 -4.86
N ASP A 540 -0.61 -13.77 -4.92
CA ASP A 540 -0.05 -12.57 -4.28
C ASP A 540 -0.60 -11.29 -4.93
N MET A 541 -0.63 -11.26 -6.27
CA MET A 541 -1.17 -10.14 -7.03
C MET A 541 -2.67 -9.99 -6.77
N TYR A 542 -3.42 -11.09 -6.74
CA TYR A 542 -4.85 -11.07 -6.35
C TYR A 542 -5.06 -10.41 -4.97
N GLN A 543 -4.27 -10.78 -3.97
CA GLN A 543 -4.37 -10.22 -2.61
C GLN A 543 -3.98 -8.74 -2.54
N TYR A 544 -3.15 -8.29 -3.46
CA TYR A 544 -2.78 -6.89 -3.61
C TYR A 544 -3.91 -6.10 -4.30
N LEU A 545 -4.41 -6.61 -5.43
CA LEU A 545 -5.44 -5.98 -6.24
C LEU A 545 -6.80 -5.84 -5.53
N VAL A 546 -7.18 -6.81 -4.69
CA VAL A 546 -8.48 -6.81 -4.02
C VAL A 546 -8.38 -6.17 -2.63
N PRO A 547 -8.85 -4.93 -2.44
CA PRO A 547 -8.79 -4.28 -1.13
C PRO A 547 -9.74 -4.97 -0.15
N ARG A 548 -9.27 -5.19 1.09
CA ARG A 548 -10.08 -5.81 2.14
C ARG A 548 -11.18 -4.89 2.66
N TYR A 549 -10.89 -3.60 2.78
CA TYR A 549 -11.75 -2.62 3.46
C TYR A 549 -11.77 -1.28 2.72
N PRO A 550 -12.29 -1.25 1.47
CA PRO A 550 -12.36 0.00 0.72
C PRO A 550 -13.39 0.97 1.35
N LYS A 551 -13.35 2.20 0.87
CA LYS A 551 -14.31 3.28 1.13
C LYS A 551 -14.59 4.04 -0.17
N ALA A 552 -15.72 4.76 -0.22
CA ALA A 552 -15.96 5.69 -1.30
C ALA A 552 -14.89 6.80 -1.34
N GLY A 553 -14.68 7.36 -2.53
CA GLY A 553 -13.88 8.56 -2.69
C GLY A 553 -14.47 9.75 -1.91
N SER A 554 -13.68 10.79 -1.71
CA SER A 554 -14.13 12.03 -1.06
C SER A 554 -13.82 13.24 -1.93
N LEU A 555 -14.81 14.10 -2.18
CA LEU A 555 -14.60 15.32 -2.94
C LEU A 555 -13.96 16.43 -2.09
N LYS A 556 -13.01 17.16 -2.69
CA LYS A 556 -12.36 18.33 -2.12
C LYS A 556 -12.19 19.42 -3.19
N GLY A 557 -12.12 20.68 -2.76
CA GLY A 557 -11.92 21.84 -3.63
C GLY A 557 -10.75 22.69 -3.18
N ASN A 558 -9.91 23.13 -4.13
CA ASN A 558 -8.95 24.22 -3.90
C ASN A 558 -9.42 25.48 -4.65
N PRO A 559 -9.48 26.67 -4.00
CA PRO A 559 -9.94 27.89 -4.65
C PRO A 559 -8.96 28.40 -5.72
N LYS A 560 -9.47 28.67 -6.93
CA LYS A 560 -8.74 29.31 -8.04
C LYS A 560 -8.80 30.83 -7.90
N ILE A 561 -8.07 31.38 -6.92
CA ILE A 561 -8.09 32.82 -6.58
C ILE A 561 -7.66 33.77 -7.71
N HIS A 562 -7.05 33.25 -8.77
CA HIS A 562 -6.65 34.01 -9.97
C HIS A 562 -7.77 34.13 -11.01
N LYS A 563 -8.93 33.50 -10.78
CA LYS A 563 -10.12 33.60 -11.63
C LYS A 563 -11.21 34.36 -10.88
N SER A 564 -12.01 35.15 -11.61
CA SER A 564 -13.15 35.88 -11.04
C SER A 564 -14.10 34.93 -10.30
N GLY A 565 -14.61 35.37 -9.14
CA GLY A 565 -15.47 34.55 -8.27
C GLY A 565 -14.76 33.42 -7.51
N ALA A 566 -13.46 33.19 -7.74
CA ALA A 566 -12.66 32.12 -7.14
C ALA A 566 -13.37 30.74 -7.20
N PRO A 567 -13.61 30.19 -8.41
CA PRO A 567 -14.18 28.85 -8.61
C PRO A 567 -13.28 27.76 -8.02
N MET A 568 -13.81 26.55 -7.85
CA MET A 568 -13.08 25.46 -7.20
C MET A 568 -12.37 24.55 -8.22
N ARG A 569 -11.16 24.10 -7.91
CA ARG A 569 -10.60 22.88 -8.54
C ARG A 569 -11.09 21.68 -7.76
N THR A 570 -12.04 20.96 -8.31
CA THR A 570 -12.60 19.72 -7.76
C THR A 570 -11.58 18.58 -7.87
N ILE A 571 -11.41 17.83 -6.77
CA ILE A 571 -10.49 16.70 -6.66
C ILE A 571 -11.22 15.58 -5.93
N VAL A 572 -11.34 14.42 -6.59
CA VAL A 572 -11.90 13.21 -6.00
C VAL A 572 -10.76 12.34 -5.49
N SER A 573 -10.76 12.08 -4.18
CA SER A 573 -9.70 11.27 -3.58
C SER A 573 -9.89 9.77 -3.91
N GLY A 574 -8.98 9.20 -4.71
CA GLY A 574 -8.90 7.75 -4.98
C GLY A 574 -8.20 6.92 -3.90
N ILE A 575 -8.10 7.41 -2.65
CA ILE A 575 -7.34 6.72 -1.60
C ILE A 575 -8.23 5.69 -0.89
N ASN A 576 -7.77 4.45 -0.84
CA ASN A 576 -8.49 3.28 -0.33
C ASN A 576 -9.87 3.07 -0.99
N THR A 577 -10.02 3.46 -2.26
CA THR A 577 -11.21 3.12 -3.05
C THR A 577 -11.13 1.68 -3.54
N PRO A 578 -12.25 1.04 -3.95
CA PRO A 578 -12.22 -0.31 -4.49
C PRO A 578 -11.27 -0.49 -5.68
N THR A 579 -11.10 0.55 -6.48
CA THR A 579 -10.36 0.54 -7.77
C THR A 579 -8.93 1.08 -7.68
N GLU A 580 -8.45 1.49 -6.49
CA GLU A 580 -7.14 2.14 -6.34
C GLU A 580 -5.99 1.28 -6.88
N GLN A 581 -5.98 -0.02 -6.55
CA GLN A 581 -4.89 -0.92 -6.95
C GLN A 581 -4.98 -1.28 -8.44
N PHE A 582 -6.17 -1.41 -9.02
CA PHE A 582 -6.33 -1.53 -10.47
C PHE A 582 -5.75 -0.31 -11.19
N ALA A 583 -6.06 0.89 -10.69
CA ALA A 583 -5.52 2.13 -11.25
C ALA A 583 -3.99 2.22 -11.13
N GLU A 584 -3.40 1.73 -10.03
CA GLU A 584 -1.94 1.67 -9.84
C GLU A 584 -1.25 0.71 -10.83
N VAL A 585 -1.83 -0.46 -11.07
CA VAL A 585 -1.27 -1.44 -12.02
C VAL A 585 -1.42 -0.97 -13.46
N ALA A 586 -2.61 -0.49 -13.84
CA ALA A 586 -2.82 0.05 -15.19
C ALA A 586 -1.91 1.24 -15.51
N GLU A 587 -1.72 2.16 -14.56
CA GLU A 587 -0.79 3.30 -14.71
C GLU A 587 0.65 2.82 -14.95
N HIS A 588 1.08 1.76 -14.26
CA HIS A 588 2.41 1.18 -14.43
C HIS A 588 2.61 0.57 -15.83
N GLU A 589 1.63 -0.22 -16.28
CA GLU A 589 1.65 -0.88 -17.59
C GLU A 589 1.68 0.12 -18.75
N LEU A 590 1.01 1.27 -18.59
CA LEU A 590 1.00 2.35 -19.61
C LEU A 590 2.27 3.22 -19.62
N ASN A 591 3.09 3.17 -18.56
CA ASN A 591 4.14 4.19 -18.36
C ASN A 591 5.22 4.17 -19.46
N GLN A 592 5.62 2.99 -19.92
CA GLN A 592 6.65 2.86 -20.96
C GLN A 592 6.20 3.49 -22.28
N TYR A 593 4.91 3.37 -22.62
CA TYR A 593 4.37 3.92 -23.85
C TYR A 593 4.26 5.45 -23.83
N VAL A 594 3.78 6.01 -22.73
CA VAL A 594 3.64 7.47 -22.62
C VAL A 594 5.00 8.16 -22.73
N GLU A 595 6.03 7.59 -22.11
CA GLU A 595 7.40 8.14 -22.16
C GLU A 595 8.06 8.02 -23.55
N SER A 596 7.58 7.13 -24.42
CA SER A 596 8.10 6.97 -25.78
C SER A 596 7.47 7.92 -26.81
N SER A 597 6.46 8.71 -26.42
CA SER A 597 5.82 9.65 -27.33
C SER A 597 6.79 10.73 -27.83
N PRO A 598 6.81 11.03 -29.16
CA PRO A 598 7.64 12.11 -29.70
C PRO A 598 7.37 13.47 -29.08
N SER A 599 6.12 13.76 -28.71
CA SER A 599 5.71 15.02 -28.09
C SER A 599 6.02 15.08 -26.58
N PHE A 600 6.37 13.98 -25.93
CA PHE A 600 6.45 13.91 -24.47
C PHE A 600 7.60 14.73 -23.87
N ILE A 601 7.28 15.42 -22.78
CA ILE A 601 8.24 16.05 -21.86
C ILE A 601 8.06 15.47 -20.46
N ARG A 602 9.16 15.06 -19.84
CA ARG A 602 9.12 14.54 -18.47
C ARG A 602 9.12 15.62 -17.40
N ASP A 603 9.94 16.65 -17.57
CA ASP A 603 10.15 17.72 -16.61
C ASP A 603 10.87 18.91 -17.27
N THR A 604 11.04 20.02 -16.54
CA THR A 604 11.73 21.21 -17.04
C THR A 604 13.17 20.96 -17.52
N THR A 605 13.89 20.04 -16.88
CA THR A 605 15.29 19.75 -17.28
C THR A 605 15.30 18.99 -18.61
N ASP A 606 14.37 18.05 -18.78
CA ASP A 606 14.15 17.36 -20.05
C ASP A 606 13.76 18.34 -21.16
N PHE A 607 12.83 19.26 -20.90
CA PHE A 607 12.45 20.33 -21.82
C PHE A 607 13.64 21.18 -22.28
N ILE A 608 14.46 21.67 -21.34
CA ILE A 608 15.67 22.44 -21.66
C ILE A 608 16.63 21.62 -22.53
N ASN A 609 16.79 20.32 -22.24
CA ASN A 609 17.62 19.45 -23.07
C ASN A 609 17.05 19.25 -24.48
N ARG A 610 15.73 19.19 -24.64
CA ARG A 610 15.08 19.15 -25.97
C ARG A 610 15.28 20.44 -26.75
N LEU A 611 15.17 21.61 -26.09
CA LEU A 611 15.43 22.89 -26.74
C LEU A 611 16.88 22.99 -27.26
N ARG A 612 17.85 22.46 -26.51
CA ARG A 612 19.27 22.45 -26.90
C ARG A 612 19.58 21.54 -28.10
N GLN A 613 18.63 20.71 -28.52
CA GLN A 613 18.78 19.84 -29.70
C GLN A 613 18.30 20.53 -30.98
N ILE A 614 17.69 21.72 -30.87
CA ILE A 614 17.23 22.50 -32.02
C ILE A 614 18.44 23.17 -32.67
N GLU A 615 18.48 23.17 -33.99
CA GLU A 615 19.52 23.85 -34.76
C GLU A 615 19.35 25.38 -34.63
N GLU A 616 20.46 26.07 -34.37
CA GLU A 616 20.51 27.53 -34.24
C GLU A 616 21.50 28.10 -35.28
N PRO A 617 21.28 29.33 -35.80
CA PRO A 617 20.21 30.27 -35.42
C PRO A 617 18.84 29.86 -35.99
N LEU A 618 17.79 30.15 -35.22
CA LEU A 618 16.42 30.01 -35.67
C LEU A 618 16.14 30.96 -36.85
N PRO A 619 15.19 30.61 -37.75
CA PRO A 619 14.69 31.52 -38.77
C PRO A 619 14.18 32.85 -38.17
N GLU A 620 14.32 33.95 -38.91
CA GLU A 620 13.94 35.29 -38.45
C GLU A 620 12.44 35.41 -38.13
N ASN A 621 11.60 34.61 -38.79
CA ASN A 621 10.16 34.55 -38.58
C ASN A 621 9.73 33.51 -37.54
N ALA A 622 10.64 33.05 -36.67
CA ALA A 622 10.32 32.09 -35.62
C ALA A 622 9.39 32.71 -34.56
N ILE A 623 8.24 32.08 -34.35
CA ILE A 623 7.24 32.46 -33.36
C ILE A 623 7.17 31.38 -32.29
N LEU A 624 7.25 31.77 -31.02
CA LEU A 624 7.02 30.87 -29.90
C LEU A 624 5.52 30.78 -29.62
N PHE A 625 5.00 29.58 -29.39
CA PHE A 625 3.63 29.41 -28.92
C PHE A 625 3.52 28.42 -27.77
N THR A 626 2.49 28.62 -26.95
CA THR A 626 2.07 27.69 -25.90
C THR A 626 0.57 27.56 -25.89
N PHE A 627 0.07 26.46 -25.33
CA PHE A 627 -1.34 26.31 -25.05
C PHE A 627 -1.58 25.49 -23.80
N ASP A 628 -2.74 25.66 -23.19
CA ASP A 628 -3.25 24.86 -22.05
C ASP A 628 -4.53 24.15 -22.50
N VAL A 629 -4.64 22.85 -22.21
CA VAL A 629 -5.87 22.08 -22.47
C VAL A 629 -6.88 22.33 -21.35
N GLU A 630 -8.06 22.84 -21.69
CA GLU A 630 -9.09 23.12 -20.70
C GLU A 630 -9.62 21.83 -20.07
N LYS A 631 -9.42 21.71 -18.75
CA LYS A 631 -9.95 20.61 -17.91
C LYS A 631 -9.64 19.22 -18.49
N LEU A 632 -8.40 18.98 -18.93
CA LEU A 632 -7.98 17.75 -19.61
C LEU A 632 -8.64 16.45 -19.08
N TYR A 633 -8.44 16.09 -17.81
CA TYR A 633 -8.89 14.80 -17.26
C TYR A 633 -10.39 14.50 -17.43
N PRO A 634 -11.34 15.36 -17.02
CA PRO A 634 -12.76 15.14 -17.28
C PRO A 634 -13.16 15.31 -18.75
N SER A 635 -12.34 15.94 -19.60
CA SER A 635 -12.65 16.18 -21.01
C SER A 635 -12.26 15.03 -21.95
N VAL A 636 -11.40 14.10 -21.51
CA VAL A 636 -10.97 12.96 -22.34
C VAL A 636 -12.15 12.01 -22.61
N PRO A 637 -12.53 11.75 -23.87
CA PRO A 637 -13.58 10.79 -24.21
C PRO A 637 -13.19 9.38 -23.80
N ARG A 638 -14.06 8.66 -23.08
CA ARG A 638 -13.71 7.36 -22.47
C ARG A 638 -13.35 6.29 -23.48
N GLU A 639 -14.17 6.08 -24.52
CA GLU A 639 -13.92 5.01 -25.49
C GLU A 639 -12.70 5.30 -26.38
N GLU A 640 -12.49 6.55 -26.80
CA GLU A 640 -11.26 6.94 -27.53
C GLU A 640 -10.02 6.82 -26.62
N GLY A 641 -10.13 7.19 -25.35
CA GLY A 641 -9.05 7.02 -24.38
C GLY A 641 -8.72 5.54 -24.12
N LEU A 642 -9.73 4.67 -24.07
CA LEU A 642 -9.54 3.21 -23.97
C LEU A 642 -8.86 2.65 -25.23
N ALA A 643 -9.27 3.08 -26.42
CA ALA A 643 -8.64 2.69 -27.68
C ALA A 643 -7.16 3.11 -27.73
N ALA A 644 -6.86 4.35 -27.32
CA ALA A 644 -5.48 4.84 -27.25
C ALA A 644 -4.65 4.06 -26.21
N CYS A 645 -5.23 3.69 -25.07
CA CYS A 645 -4.58 2.81 -24.09
C CYS A 645 -4.37 1.40 -24.63
N GLN A 646 -5.27 0.88 -25.46
CA GLN A 646 -5.10 -0.45 -26.04
C GLN A 646 -3.91 -0.47 -27.00
N GLN A 647 -3.83 0.49 -27.91
CA GLN A 647 -2.67 0.68 -28.79
C GLN A 647 -1.37 0.78 -27.98
N ALA A 648 -1.38 1.57 -26.90
CA ALA A 648 -0.25 1.71 -25.98
C ALA A 648 0.23 0.37 -25.41
N LEU A 649 -0.71 -0.44 -24.95
CA LEU A 649 -0.44 -1.69 -24.26
C LEU A 649 -0.02 -2.82 -25.21
N GLU A 650 -0.43 -2.77 -26.48
CA GLU A 650 -0.02 -3.70 -27.53
C GLU A 650 1.46 -3.53 -27.91
N MET A 651 2.05 -2.35 -27.68
CA MET A 651 3.48 -2.09 -27.91
C MET A 651 4.41 -2.61 -26.80
N ARG A 652 3.87 -3.22 -25.73
CA ARG A 652 4.70 -3.72 -24.61
C ARG A 652 5.48 -4.96 -25.02
N ALA A 653 6.80 -4.91 -24.86
CA ALA A 653 7.67 -6.05 -25.14
C ALA A 653 7.50 -7.22 -24.15
N LYS A 654 7.22 -6.92 -22.87
CA LYS A 654 7.04 -7.91 -21.78
C LYS A 654 5.87 -7.50 -20.89
N PRO A 655 4.62 -7.79 -21.26
CA PRO A 655 3.45 -7.42 -20.46
C PRO A 655 3.43 -8.18 -19.14
N LEU A 656 3.23 -7.47 -18.02
CA LEU A 656 3.02 -8.13 -16.72
C LEU A 656 1.62 -8.76 -16.64
N ILE A 657 0.62 -8.07 -17.18
CA ILE A 657 -0.75 -8.57 -17.35
C ILE A 657 -1.13 -8.46 -18.85
N PRO A 658 -1.82 -9.47 -19.42
CA PRO A 658 -2.32 -9.41 -20.79
C PRO A 658 -3.13 -8.14 -21.07
N THR A 659 -2.98 -7.59 -22.28
CA THR A 659 -3.56 -6.28 -22.66
C THR A 659 -5.07 -6.19 -22.41
N HIS A 660 -5.83 -7.21 -22.81
CA HIS A 660 -7.29 -7.20 -22.63
C HIS A 660 -7.69 -7.06 -21.15
N PHE A 661 -6.99 -7.74 -20.23
CA PHE A 661 -7.23 -7.61 -18.79
C PHE A 661 -6.88 -6.23 -18.26
N VAL A 662 -5.78 -5.62 -18.72
CA VAL A 662 -5.43 -4.24 -18.33
C VAL A 662 -6.49 -3.26 -18.83
N ILE A 663 -7.01 -3.44 -20.05
CA ILE A 663 -8.11 -2.63 -20.57
C ILE A 663 -9.39 -2.80 -19.75
N GLU A 664 -9.75 -4.03 -19.37
CA GLU A 664 -10.87 -4.28 -18.46
C GLU A 664 -10.65 -3.67 -17.06
N MET A 665 -9.41 -3.65 -16.56
CA MET A 665 -9.06 -2.93 -15.32
C MET A 665 -9.31 -1.43 -15.47
N ILE A 666 -8.83 -0.82 -16.57
CA ILE A 666 -9.01 0.61 -16.87
C ILE A 666 -10.51 0.93 -16.94
N ARG A 667 -11.29 0.15 -17.69
CA ARG A 667 -12.75 0.30 -17.79
C ARG A 667 -13.41 0.18 -16.41
N THR A 668 -13.04 -0.83 -15.62
CA THR A 668 -13.52 -1.00 -14.24
C THR A 668 -13.22 0.22 -13.36
N VAL A 669 -12.04 0.84 -13.50
CA VAL A 669 -11.66 2.06 -12.76
C VAL A 669 -12.55 3.24 -13.17
N LEU A 670 -12.79 3.43 -14.48
CA LEU A 670 -13.61 4.52 -15.01
C LEU A 670 -15.09 4.39 -14.60
N ASP A 671 -15.65 3.18 -14.66
CA ASP A 671 -17.06 2.90 -14.38
C ASP A 671 -17.40 2.95 -12.88
N ASN A 672 -16.39 2.84 -12.02
CA ASN A 672 -16.56 2.67 -10.57
C ASN A 672 -15.90 3.79 -9.76
N ASN A 673 -15.74 4.98 -10.35
CA ASN A 673 -15.29 6.15 -9.59
C ASN A 673 -16.42 6.75 -8.75
N ASN A 674 -16.78 6.07 -7.66
CA ASN A 674 -17.81 6.50 -6.72
C ASN A 674 -17.21 7.34 -5.58
N PHE A 675 -17.89 8.43 -5.21
CA PHE A 675 -17.44 9.30 -4.13
C PHE A 675 -18.60 9.96 -3.38
N ASN A 676 -18.31 10.42 -2.16
CA ASN A 676 -19.29 11.04 -1.29
C ASN A 676 -18.93 12.52 -1.08
N PHE A 677 -19.97 13.35 -1.00
CA PHE A 677 -19.87 14.74 -0.59
C PHE A 677 -21.08 15.12 0.24
N GLY A 678 -20.87 15.52 1.50
CA GLY A 678 -21.96 15.64 2.45
C GLY A 678 -22.60 14.28 2.73
N ASP A 679 -23.93 14.26 2.69
CA ASP A 679 -24.75 13.04 2.80
C ASP A 679 -25.15 12.46 1.43
N ARG A 680 -24.66 13.06 0.33
CA ARG A 680 -24.95 12.64 -1.05
C ARG A 680 -23.84 11.76 -1.61
N ASN A 681 -24.24 10.82 -2.47
CA ASN A 681 -23.34 9.89 -3.16
C ASN A 681 -23.35 10.22 -4.66
N PHE A 682 -22.19 10.18 -5.28
CA PHE A 682 -22.00 10.54 -6.69
C PHE A 682 -21.17 9.49 -7.41
N LEU A 683 -21.39 9.36 -8.71
CA LEU A 683 -20.54 8.61 -9.62
C LEU A 683 -20.07 9.55 -10.73
N GLN A 684 -18.80 9.43 -11.12
CA GLN A 684 -18.31 10.11 -12.32
C GLN A 684 -18.62 9.25 -13.55
N THR A 685 -19.35 9.82 -14.51
CA THR A 685 -19.86 9.15 -15.72
C THR A 685 -19.01 9.40 -16.96
N ASP A 686 -18.22 10.49 -16.98
CA ASP A 686 -17.37 10.82 -18.13
C ASP A 686 -15.95 11.26 -17.71
N GLY A 687 -15.02 11.12 -18.64
CA GLY A 687 -13.59 11.34 -18.45
C GLY A 687 -12.98 10.47 -17.35
N VAL A 688 -11.82 10.90 -16.86
CA VAL A 688 -11.11 10.26 -15.75
C VAL A 688 -11.04 11.19 -14.54
N ALA A 689 -11.08 10.60 -13.34
CA ALA A 689 -11.11 11.37 -12.10
C ALA A 689 -9.82 12.15 -11.84
N ILE A 690 -9.97 13.44 -11.52
CA ILE A 690 -8.89 14.24 -10.95
C ILE A 690 -8.58 13.69 -9.56
N GLY A 691 -7.47 12.95 -9.44
CA GLY A 691 -7.03 12.28 -8.20
C GLY A 691 -7.05 10.75 -8.26
N SER A 692 -7.48 10.15 -9.38
CA SER A 692 -7.21 8.74 -9.67
C SER A 692 -5.74 8.52 -10.02
N ARG A 693 -5.18 7.38 -9.63
CA ARG A 693 -3.80 6.99 -10.00
C ARG A 693 -3.63 6.76 -11.51
N LEU A 694 -4.70 6.36 -12.19
CA LEU A 694 -4.76 6.09 -13.62
C LEU A 694 -4.77 7.38 -14.47
N GLY A 695 -5.14 8.51 -13.86
CA GLY A 695 -5.55 9.70 -14.62
C GLY A 695 -4.47 10.18 -15.59
N LYS A 696 -3.21 10.16 -15.17
CA LYS A 696 -2.10 10.76 -15.93
C LYS A 696 -1.83 9.98 -17.20
N ASN A 697 -1.54 8.68 -17.12
CA ASN A 697 -1.17 7.93 -18.31
C ASN A 697 -2.39 7.62 -19.20
N PHE A 698 -3.60 7.54 -18.64
CA PHE A 698 -4.83 7.49 -19.44
C PHE A 698 -4.98 8.75 -20.32
N ALA A 699 -4.91 9.93 -19.72
CA ALA A 699 -5.02 11.19 -20.46
C ALA A 699 -3.85 11.39 -21.43
N CYS A 700 -2.62 11.04 -21.04
CA CYS A 700 -1.47 11.18 -21.93
C CYS A 700 -1.51 10.21 -23.11
N SER A 701 -2.05 9.00 -22.93
CA SER A 701 -2.23 8.03 -24.03
C SER A 701 -3.20 8.59 -25.07
N TYR A 702 -4.35 9.11 -24.64
CA TYR A 702 -5.28 9.80 -25.54
C TYR A 702 -4.64 11.02 -26.22
N MET A 703 -3.97 11.87 -25.44
CA MET A 703 -3.38 13.10 -25.97
C MET A 703 -2.25 12.84 -26.97
N ARG A 704 -1.63 11.64 -26.96
CA ARG A 704 -0.69 11.26 -28.01
C ARG A 704 -1.39 11.10 -29.36
N THR A 705 -2.50 10.38 -29.41
CA THR A 705 -3.31 10.25 -30.63
C THR A 705 -3.86 11.61 -31.08
N TRP A 706 -4.21 12.47 -30.12
CA TRP A 706 -4.60 13.85 -30.43
C TRP A 706 -3.43 14.67 -30.99
N ASP A 707 -2.22 14.54 -30.46
CA ASP A 707 -1.02 15.22 -30.98
C ASP A 707 -0.71 14.77 -32.41
N GLU A 708 -0.89 13.48 -32.73
CA GLU A 708 -0.70 12.95 -34.09
C GLU A 708 -1.65 13.65 -35.07
N LYS A 709 -2.95 13.75 -34.74
CA LYS A 709 -3.95 14.49 -35.55
C LYS A 709 -3.68 15.99 -35.63
N LEU A 710 -3.12 16.58 -34.57
CA LEU A 710 -2.72 17.99 -34.58
C LEU A 710 -1.61 18.23 -35.60
N LEU A 711 -0.64 17.31 -35.67
CA LEU A 711 0.52 17.42 -36.55
C LEU A 711 0.23 17.01 -38.00
N GLU A 712 -0.96 16.49 -38.31
CA GLU A 712 -1.45 16.33 -39.69
C GLU A 712 -1.78 17.66 -40.39
N PHE A 713 -1.78 18.78 -39.65
CA PHE A 713 -1.97 20.10 -40.26
C PHE A 713 -0.91 20.37 -41.34
N PRO A 714 -1.29 20.93 -42.52
CA PRO A 714 -0.38 21.03 -43.67
C PRO A 714 0.97 21.71 -43.40
N LYS A 715 1.00 22.65 -42.44
CA LYS A 715 2.23 23.27 -41.95
C LYS A 715 2.56 22.72 -40.56
N SER A 716 3.71 22.06 -40.43
CA SER A 716 4.14 21.55 -39.12
C SER A 716 4.98 22.58 -38.35
N PRO A 717 4.87 22.63 -37.02
CA PRO A 717 5.78 23.43 -36.20
C PRO A 717 7.22 22.90 -36.31
N LEU A 718 8.21 23.79 -36.31
CA LEU A 718 9.64 23.45 -36.25
C LEU A 718 9.97 22.60 -35.01
N PHE A 719 9.29 22.90 -33.90
CA PHE A 719 9.42 22.16 -32.66
C PHE A 719 8.06 22.08 -31.98
N TYR A 720 7.69 20.89 -31.49
CA TYR A 720 6.50 20.70 -30.67
C TYR A 720 6.74 19.66 -29.57
N LYS A 721 6.33 20.03 -28.35
CA LYS A 721 6.43 19.24 -27.14
C LYS A 721 5.32 19.59 -26.16
N ARG A 722 4.89 18.61 -25.36
CA ARG A 722 3.79 18.74 -24.40
C ARG A 722 4.15 18.11 -23.06
N PHE A 723 3.86 18.83 -21.99
CA PHE A 723 3.87 18.35 -20.62
C PHE A 723 2.42 18.20 -20.14
N ILE A 724 1.86 17.01 -20.27
CA ILE A 724 0.47 16.70 -19.87
C ILE A 724 -0.55 17.62 -20.56
N ASP A 725 -1.02 18.68 -19.90
CA ASP A 725 -1.98 19.67 -20.37
C ASP A 725 -1.32 20.89 -21.03
N ASP A 726 -0.06 21.18 -20.74
CA ASP A 726 0.68 22.33 -21.27
C ASP A 726 1.45 21.95 -22.56
N GLY A 727 1.14 22.58 -23.70
CA GLY A 727 1.86 22.46 -24.97
C GLY A 727 2.82 23.62 -25.21
N PHE A 728 3.95 23.36 -25.88
CA PHE A 728 4.92 24.35 -26.35
C PHE A 728 5.36 24.03 -27.77
N GLY A 729 5.52 25.05 -28.60
CA GLY A 729 6.17 24.90 -29.88
C GLY A 729 6.84 26.15 -30.43
N ILE A 730 7.58 25.94 -31.52
CA ILE A 730 8.21 26.97 -32.34
C ILE A 730 7.63 26.85 -33.73
N TRP A 731 7.08 27.94 -34.24
CA TRP A 731 6.42 28.05 -35.53
C TRP A 731 7.25 28.90 -36.47
N THR A 732 7.25 28.58 -37.76
CA THR A 732 7.99 29.32 -38.81
C THR A 732 7.11 29.65 -40.01
N GLY A 733 5.79 29.49 -39.89
CA GLY A 733 4.81 29.99 -40.87
C GLY A 733 4.34 31.39 -40.53
N SER A 734 3.29 31.87 -41.20
CA SER A 734 2.68 33.16 -40.83
C SER A 734 1.91 33.06 -39.50
N VAL A 735 1.62 34.21 -38.90
CA VAL A 735 0.73 34.29 -37.73
C VAL A 735 -0.66 33.76 -38.07
N ASP A 736 -1.18 34.03 -39.27
CA ASP A 736 -2.49 33.54 -39.71
C ASP A 736 -2.51 32.01 -39.78
N ASP A 737 -1.47 31.39 -40.32
CA ASP A 737 -1.34 29.92 -40.34
C ASP A 737 -1.29 29.35 -38.91
N LEU A 738 -0.63 30.05 -37.98
CA LEU A 738 -0.58 29.65 -36.58
C LEU A 738 -1.96 29.73 -35.94
N LEU A 739 -2.73 30.80 -36.20
CA LEU A 739 -4.10 30.93 -35.72
C LEU A 739 -5.00 29.82 -36.29
N ASP A 740 -4.83 29.47 -37.56
CA ASP A 740 -5.55 28.37 -38.18
C ASP A 740 -5.12 27.00 -37.63
N PHE A 741 -3.85 26.81 -37.30
CA PHE A 741 -3.38 25.64 -36.55
C PHE A 741 -4.07 25.53 -35.17
N GLY A 742 -4.25 26.66 -34.47
CA GLY A 742 -5.02 26.70 -33.22
C GLY A 742 -6.52 26.42 -33.39
N LYS A 743 -7.12 26.84 -34.52
CA LYS A 743 -8.51 26.48 -34.86
C LYS A 743 -8.62 24.99 -35.18
N HIS A 744 -7.69 24.45 -35.96
CA HIS A 744 -7.59 23.01 -36.24
C HIS A 744 -7.55 22.20 -34.96
N ALA A 745 -6.66 22.57 -34.02
CA ALA A 745 -6.55 21.92 -32.72
C ALA A 745 -7.89 21.84 -31.96
N ASN A 746 -8.67 22.93 -31.97
CA ASN A 746 -9.97 23.01 -31.33
C ASN A 746 -11.09 22.28 -32.10
N ASN A 747 -10.86 21.92 -33.37
CA ASN A 747 -11.79 21.18 -34.22
C ASN A 747 -11.54 19.67 -34.22
N ILE A 748 -10.38 19.19 -33.74
CA ILE A 748 -10.05 17.76 -33.67
C ILE A 748 -11.10 16.98 -32.84
N HIS A 749 -11.56 17.54 -31.73
CA HIS A 749 -12.59 16.93 -30.91
C HIS A 749 -13.41 17.98 -30.14
N GLN A 750 -14.72 17.80 -30.05
CA GLN A 750 -15.64 18.75 -29.39
C GLN A 750 -15.35 18.97 -27.89
N ASN A 751 -14.86 17.95 -27.19
CA ASN A 751 -14.59 18.02 -25.74
C ASN A 751 -13.20 18.58 -25.41
N ILE A 752 -12.25 18.59 -26.35
CA ILE A 752 -10.88 19.03 -26.11
C ILE A 752 -10.73 20.44 -26.66
N LYS A 753 -10.53 21.40 -25.75
CA LYS A 753 -10.36 22.81 -26.10
C LYS A 753 -9.04 23.32 -25.57
N ILE A 754 -8.37 24.14 -26.37
CA ILE A 754 -7.11 24.78 -26.03
C ILE A 754 -7.21 26.30 -26.12
N GLU A 755 -6.54 26.97 -25.18
CA GLU A 755 -6.27 28.41 -25.25
C GLU A 755 -4.81 28.61 -25.67
N MET A 756 -4.58 29.04 -26.91
CA MET A 756 -3.24 29.23 -27.46
C MET A 756 -2.76 30.68 -27.33
N LYS A 757 -1.49 30.84 -26.96
CA LYS A 757 -0.78 32.11 -26.83
C LYS A 757 0.50 32.05 -27.64
N TRP A 758 0.92 33.17 -28.20
CA TRP A 758 2.14 33.23 -28.98
C TRP A 758 2.89 34.54 -28.76
N SER A 759 4.18 34.54 -29.06
CA SER A 759 5.07 35.69 -29.00
C SER A 759 6.28 35.49 -29.91
N GLU A 760 6.72 36.54 -30.59
CA GLU A 760 7.96 36.56 -31.37
C GLU A 760 9.21 36.68 -30.48
N GLU A 761 9.08 37.22 -29.26
CA GLU A 761 10.22 37.49 -28.39
C GLU A 761 10.38 36.46 -27.28
N LYS A 762 9.30 36.19 -26.52
CA LYS A 762 9.37 35.38 -25.30
C LYS A 762 8.03 34.83 -24.86
N ILE A 763 8.03 33.62 -24.32
CA ILE A 763 6.84 32.98 -23.75
C ILE A 763 7.18 32.12 -22.54
N GLU A 764 6.27 32.04 -21.57
CA GLU A 764 6.40 31.15 -20.43
C GLU A 764 6.03 29.70 -20.76
N PHE A 765 6.81 28.74 -20.28
CA PHE A 765 6.46 27.32 -20.31
C PHE A 765 7.06 26.60 -19.10
N LEU A 766 6.25 25.85 -18.37
CA LEU A 766 6.61 25.26 -17.07
C LEU A 766 7.21 26.31 -16.10
N ASP A 767 8.47 26.12 -15.71
CA ASP A 767 9.25 26.98 -14.83
C ASP A 767 10.16 27.96 -15.60
N THR A 768 10.02 28.02 -16.93
CA THR A 768 10.94 28.75 -17.82
C THR A 768 10.24 29.90 -18.53
N LEU A 769 10.98 30.98 -18.73
CA LEU A 769 10.69 32.02 -19.71
C LEU A 769 11.65 31.79 -20.88
N VAL A 770 11.12 31.27 -21.99
CA VAL A 770 11.89 31.03 -23.21
C VAL A 770 11.92 32.32 -24.00
N LYS A 771 13.10 32.73 -24.47
CA LYS A 771 13.33 33.97 -25.22
C LYS A 771 14.11 33.66 -26.50
N ILE A 772 13.78 34.34 -27.59
CA ILE A 772 14.61 34.35 -28.81
C ILE A 772 15.47 35.62 -28.76
N GLN A 773 16.80 35.48 -28.83
CA GLN A 773 17.74 36.61 -28.92
C GLN A 773 18.80 36.32 -29.97
N ASN A 774 18.87 37.15 -31.02
CA ASN A 774 19.80 36.98 -32.14
C ASN A 774 19.73 35.57 -32.75
N GLY A 775 18.52 35.05 -32.96
CA GLY A 775 18.27 33.70 -33.47
C GLY A 775 18.59 32.57 -32.47
N ARG A 776 18.97 32.85 -31.23
CA ARG A 776 19.29 31.82 -30.22
C ARG A 776 18.22 31.72 -29.14
N ILE A 777 18.03 30.51 -28.62
CA ILE A 777 17.08 30.20 -27.56
C ILE A 777 17.75 30.40 -26.20
N ILE A 778 17.18 31.30 -25.39
CA ILE A 778 17.63 31.60 -24.04
C ILE A 778 16.51 31.25 -23.07
N THR A 779 16.84 30.50 -22.02
CA THR A 779 15.89 30.19 -20.95
C THR A 779 16.22 30.98 -19.70
N ASP A 780 15.19 31.54 -19.08
CA ASP A 780 15.25 32.28 -17.81
C ASP A 780 14.18 31.73 -16.84
N LEU A 781 14.24 32.11 -15.56
CA LEU A 781 13.26 31.65 -14.57
C LEU A 781 11.92 32.37 -14.77
N TYR A 782 10.84 31.59 -14.92
CA TYR A 782 9.49 32.14 -14.83
C TYR A 782 8.89 31.86 -13.45
N GLN A 783 8.35 32.90 -12.82
CA GLN A 783 7.55 32.80 -11.60
C GLN A 783 6.18 33.38 -11.86
N LYS A 784 5.12 32.59 -11.58
CA LYS A 784 3.75 33.07 -11.73
C LYS A 784 3.52 34.27 -10.80
N PRO A 785 2.81 35.32 -11.24
CA PRO A 785 2.52 36.49 -10.40
C PRO A 785 1.82 36.16 -9.08
N THR A 786 1.14 35.01 -9.03
CA THR A 786 0.43 34.53 -7.84
C THR A 786 1.35 33.87 -6.80
N ASP A 787 2.60 33.53 -7.12
CA ASP A 787 3.49 32.82 -6.18
C ASP A 787 3.92 33.69 -5.00
N LYS A 788 3.44 33.32 -3.81
CA LYS A 788 3.74 33.97 -2.54
C LYS A 788 5.08 33.53 -1.93
N GLN A 789 5.85 32.68 -2.61
CA GLN A 789 7.22 32.28 -2.22
C GLN A 789 7.30 31.72 -0.78
N LEU A 790 6.30 30.92 -0.39
CA LEU A 790 6.19 30.33 0.95
C LEU A 790 7.13 29.13 1.14
N TYR A 791 8.42 29.37 1.02
CA TYR A 791 9.45 28.41 1.39
C TYR A 791 9.33 28.03 2.87
N ILE A 792 9.79 26.82 3.21
CA ILE A 792 9.80 26.31 4.58
C ILE A 792 10.55 27.30 5.46
N ARG A 793 9.91 27.82 6.52
CA ARG A 793 10.58 28.73 7.46
C ARG A 793 11.70 28.03 8.24
N HIS A 794 12.75 28.77 8.57
CA HIS A 794 13.90 28.22 9.29
C HIS A 794 13.56 27.75 10.72
N ASP A 795 12.60 28.39 11.39
CA ASP A 795 12.10 28.05 12.73
C ASP A 795 11.14 26.85 12.76
N SER A 796 10.69 26.37 11.60
CA SER A 796 9.84 25.18 11.47
C SER A 796 10.55 23.92 12.02
N CYS A 797 9.78 23.00 12.61
CA CYS A 797 10.27 21.74 13.21
C CYS A 797 10.57 20.66 12.14
N HIS A 798 11.32 21.04 11.10
CA HIS A 798 11.90 20.11 10.14
C HIS A 798 13.32 19.68 10.58
N PRO A 799 13.79 18.50 10.13
CA PRO A 799 15.19 18.13 10.28
C PRO A 799 16.14 19.23 9.78
N SER A 800 17.26 19.41 10.49
CA SER A 800 18.24 20.47 10.20
C SER A 800 18.78 20.37 8.77
N HIS A 801 19.06 19.16 8.29
CA HIS A 801 19.56 18.92 6.93
C HIS A 801 18.55 19.35 5.85
N THR A 802 17.24 19.17 6.07
CA THR A 802 16.20 19.62 5.12
C THR A 802 16.24 21.13 4.94
N LYS A 803 16.34 21.87 6.05
CA LYS A 803 16.43 23.34 6.03
C LYS A 803 17.78 23.80 5.46
N LYS A 804 18.88 23.13 5.81
CA LYS A 804 20.22 23.43 5.28
C LYS A 804 20.30 23.22 3.77
N ASN A 805 19.67 22.17 3.23
CA ASN A 805 19.75 21.84 1.81
C ASN A 805 18.74 22.61 0.95
N LEU A 806 17.75 23.28 1.54
CA LEU A 806 16.74 24.03 0.80
C LEU A 806 17.35 25.13 -0.11
N PRO A 807 18.25 26.02 0.37
CA PRO A 807 18.88 27.02 -0.49
C PRO A 807 19.71 26.39 -1.61
N TYR A 808 20.40 25.27 -1.32
CA TYR A 808 21.20 24.53 -2.30
C TYR A 808 20.30 23.98 -3.42
N GLY A 809 19.21 23.30 -3.08
CA GLY A 809 18.28 22.74 -4.05
C GLY A 809 17.59 23.80 -4.93
N LEU A 810 17.21 24.94 -4.33
CA LEU A 810 16.65 26.07 -5.08
C LEU A 810 17.71 26.71 -6.00
N GLY A 811 18.95 26.88 -5.52
CA GLY A 811 20.06 27.37 -6.34
C GLY A 811 20.36 26.46 -7.53
N LEU A 812 20.36 25.13 -7.33
CA LEU A 812 20.53 24.16 -8.42
C LEU A 812 19.44 24.29 -9.49
N ARG A 813 18.19 24.58 -9.09
CA ARG A 813 17.09 24.83 -10.04
C ARG A 813 17.36 26.07 -10.88
N LEU A 814 17.79 27.17 -10.25
CA LEU A 814 18.16 28.40 -10.96
C LEU A 814 19.30 28.16 -11.96
N LYS A 815 20.37 27.47 -11.53
CA LYS A 815 21.56 27.21 -12.35
C LYS A 815 21.24 26.32 -13.56
N ARG A 816 20.28 25.40 -13.45
CA ARG A 816 19.79 24.60 -14.60
C ARG A 816 18.99 25.45 -15.58
N ILE A 817 18.06 26.27 -15.07
CA ILE A 817 17.12 27.03 -15.89
C ILE A 817 17.80 28.17 -16.64
N CYS A 818 18.56 29.02 -15.95
CA CYS A 818 19.12 30.23 -16.57
C CYS A 818 20.25 29.87 -17.55
N THR A 819 20.10 30.21 -18.83
CA THR A 819 21.17 30.08 -19.82
C THR A 819 22.29 31.10 -19.57
N ARG A 820 21.93 32.34 -19.21
CA ARG A 820 22.89 33.42 -18.94
C ARG A 820 23.29 33.46 -17.47
N GLU A 821 24.58 33.64 -17.22
CA GLU A 821 25.13 33.76 -15.87
C GLU A 821 24.61 35.01 -15.13
N GLU A 822 24.30 36.08 -15.87
CA GLU A 822 23.73 37.31 -15.32
C GLU A 822 22.32 37.10 -14.76
N ASP A 823 21.46 36.39 -15.50
CA ASP A 823 20.11 36.04 -15.06
C ASP A 823 20.17 35.11 -13.83
N TYR A 824 21.08 34.13 -13.84
CA TYR A 824 21.34 33.29 -12.67
C TYR A 824 21.73 34.13 -11.45
N LYS A 825 22.69 35.05 -11.59
CA LYS A 825 23.13 35.93 -10.49
C LYS A 825 22.01 36.83 -9.97
N ARG A 826 21.16 37.35 -10.86
CA ARG A 826 19.96 38.13 -10.49
C ARG A 826 19.01 37.30 -9.64
N HIS A 827 18.59 36.13 -10.13
CA HIS A 827 17.66 35.26 -9.41
C HIS A 827 18.25 34.66 -8.13
N ARG A 828 19.57 34.41 -8.10
CA ARG A 828 20.30 33.99 -6.89
C ARG A 828 20.19 35.04 -5.78
N ASN A 829 20.31 36.33 -6.11
CA ASN A 829 20.20 37.42 -5.16
C ASN A 829 18.75 37.62 -4.68
N GLU A 830 17.78 37.51 -5.58
CA GLU A 830 16.35 37.50 -5.24
C GLU A 830 16.02 36.35 -4.28
N LEU A 831 16.46 35.13 -4.59
CA LEU A 831 16.29 33.94 -3.75
C LEU A 831 16.90 34.15 -2.35
N LYS A 832 18.09 34.76 -2.27
CA LYS A 832 18.72 35.11 -0.99
C LYS A 832 17.87 36.08 -0.18
N SER A 833 17.29 37.10 -0.81
CA SER A 833 16.36 38.03 -0.16
C SER A 833 15.09 37.32 0.33
N GLN A 834 14.49 36.47 -0.50
CA GLN A 834 13.29 35.70 -0.16
C GLN A 834 13.55 34.75 1.03
N LEU A 835 14.65 34.00 1.02
CA LEU A 835 15.00 33.11 2.12
C LEU A 835 15.31 33.86 3.42
N ARG A 836 15.89 35.07 3.36
CA ARG A 836 16.06 35.92 4.55
C ARG A 836 14.72 36.28 5.19
N LYS A 837 13.70 36.64 4.39
CA LYS A 837 12.32 36.88 4.87
C LYS A 837 11.71 35.64 5.55
N ARG A 838 12.18 34.44 5.22
CA ARG A 838 11.75 33.17 5.82
C ARG A 838 12.59 32.74 7.04
N GLY A 839 13.44 33.64 7.56
CA GLY A 839 14.22 33.46 8.79
C GLY A 839 15.55 32.75 8.63
N TYR A 840 16.06 32.59 7.39
CA TYR A 840 17.37 31.99 7.16
C TYR A 840 18.48 33.03 7.32
N SER A 841 19.56 32.64 8.01
CA SER A 841 20.73 33.51 8.15
C SER A 841 21.44 33.70 6.81
N GLY A 842 21.79 34.95 6.48
CA GLY A 842 22.51 35.27 5.24
C GLY A 842 23.78 34.45 5.01
N LYS A 843 24.57 34.21 6.05
CA LYS A 843 25.81 33.41 5.98
C LYS A 843 25.55 31.97 5.55
N LYS A 844 24.55 31.28 6.14
CA LYS A 844 24.22 29.89 5.76
C LYS A 844 23.66 29.78 4.35
N ILE A 845 22.86 30.76 3.91
CA ILE A 845 22.36 30.81 2.53
C ILE A 845 23.56 30.92 1.58
N GLU A 846 24.45 31.88 1.82
CA GLU A 846 25.62 32.13 0.98
C GLU A 846 26.51 30.89 0.87
N GLN A 847 26.79 30.22 1.99
CA GLN A 847 27.57 28.97 1.99
C GLN A 847 26.97 27.88 1.10
N GLN A 848 25.64 27.81 0.98
CA GLN A 848 25.01 26.83 0.09
C GLN A 848 25.01 27.28 -1.37
N LEU A 849 24.77 28.56 -1.63
CA LEU A 849 24.75 29.10 -2.98
C LEU A 849 26.16 29.14 -3.60
N GLN A 850 27.20 29.41 -2.80
CA GLN A 850 28.61 29.30 -3.25
C GLN A 850 28.96 27.90 -3.74
N ARG A 851 28.42 26.85 -3.12
CA ARG A 851 28.58 25.47 -3.60
C ARG A 851 27.91 25.25 -4.96
N VAL A 852 26.83 25.97 -5.25
CA VAL A 852 26.15 25.92 -6.56
C VAL A 852 26.92 26.74 -7.59
N ASP A 853 27.49 27.88 -7.19
CA ASP A 853 28.27 28.77 -8.08
C ASP A 853 29.49 28.05 -8.69
N GLN A 854 30.03 27.06 -7.97
CA GLN A 854 31.15 26.21 -8.43
C GLN A 854 30.75 25.14 -9.45
N LEU A 855 29.45 24.89 -9.66
CA LEU A 855 28.96 23.87 -10.58
C LEU A 855 28.73 24.46 -11.96
N LYS A 856 29.08 23.71 -12.99
CA LYS A 856 28.75 24.05 -14.38
C LYS A 856 27.29 23.68 -14.67
N ARG A 857 26.62 24.48 -15.50
CA ARG A 857 25.22 24.25 -15.87
C ARG A 857 25.08 22.93 -16.64
N GLU A 858 26.05 22.64 -17.50
CA GLU A 858 26.08 21.48 -18.39
C GLU A 858 26.02 20.17 -17.58
N ASP A 859 26.81 20.08 -16.50
CA ASP A 859 26.84 18.93 -15.59
C ASP A 859 25.50 18.70 -14.90
N LEU A 860 24.75 19.77 -14.62
CA LEU A 860 23.45 19.70 -13.97
C LEU A 860 22.31 19.30 -14.91
N LEU A 861 22.51 19.45 -16.22
CA LEU A 861 21.54 19.07 -17.25
C LEU A 861 21.70 17.60 -17.70
N GLN A 862 22.83 16.97 -17.39
CA GLN A 862 23.05 15.55 -17.67
C GLN A 862 22.25 14.67 -16.69
N LYS A 863 21.68 13.57 -17.21
CA LYS A 863 21.10 12.52 -16.36
C LYS A 863 22.24 11.85 -15.60
N ASN A 864 22.10 11.69 -14.29
CA ASN A 864 23.07 10.97 -13.47
C ASN A 864 22.64 9.49 -13.41
N PRO A 865 23.25 8.59 -14.21
CA PRO A 865 22.64 7.29 -14.52
C PRO A 865 22.67 6.29 -13.36
N ASN A 866 23.45 6.54 -12.30
CA ASN A 866 23.64 5.57 -11.22
C ASN A 866 23.77 6.21 -9.84
N LYS A 867 22.64 6.59 -9.22
CA LYS A 867 22.59 6.60 -7.74
C LYS A 867 22.29 5.17 -7.29
N LYS A 868 23.33 4.38 -7.04
CA LYS A 868 23.17 3.08 -6.37
C LYS A 868 22.35 3.28 -5.09
N ALA A 869 21.34 2.45 -4.89
CA ALA A 869 20.59 2.42 -3.64
C ALA A 869 21.58 2.13 -2.50
N GLY A 870 21.52 2.91 -1.41
CA GLY A 870 22.41 2.69 -0.28
C GLY A 870 22.11 1.36 0.41
N ASP A 871 23.14 0.58 0.72
CA ASP A 871 23.07 -0.75 1.37
C ASP A 871 22.75 -0.70 2.88
N ARG A 872 22.36 0.46 3.40
CA ARG A 872 22.15 0.67 4.84
C ARG A 872 20.69 0.41 5.22
N VAL A 873 20.47 -0.37 6.28
CA VAL A 873 19.12 -0.59 6.83
C VAL A 873 18.57 0.72 7.42
N PRO A 874 17.38 1.19 7.01
CA PRO A 874 16.86 2.47 7.48
C PRO A 874 16.07 2.34 8.80
N LEU A 875 16.43 3.16 9.81
CA LEU A 875 15.62 3.46 10.99
C LEU A 875 14.74 4.68 10.70
N VAL A 876 13.45 4.46 10.45
CA VAL A 876 12.50 5.52 10.08
C VAL A 876 11.72 5.99 11.30
N VAL A 877 11.97 7.20 11.78
CA VAL A 877 11.30 7.79 12.96
C VAL A 877 10.68 9.15 12.64
N THR A 878 9.58 9.53 13.30
CA THR A 878 9.06 10.90 13.20
C THR A 878 10.04 11.89 13.84
N PHE A 879 10.46 12.91 13.10
CA PHE A 879 11.38 13.93 13.60
C PHE A 879 10.79 14.71 14.78
N SER A 880 11.65 15.00 15.76
CA SER A 880 11.36 15.88 16.89
C SER A 880 12.67 16.42 17.42
N LYS A 881 12.67 17.68 17.90
CA LYS A 881 13.84 18.32 18.54
C LYS A 881 14.27 17.61 19.83
N GLN A 882 13.35 16.86 20.45
CA GLN A 882 13.59 16.11 21.68
C GLN A 882 14.27 14.76 21.44
N LEU A 883 14.44 14.33 20.18
CA LEU A 883 15.20 13.11 19.90
C LEU A 883 16.70 13.30 20.20
N PRO A 884 17.39 12.25 20.69
CA PRO A 884 18.84 12.26 20.79
C PRO A 884 19.49 12.24 19.40
N ASP A 885 20.82 12.31 19.37
CA ASP A 885 21.56 12.08 18.13
C ASP A 885 21.55 10.60 17.78
N ILE A 886 20.50 10.17 17.09
CA ILE A 886 20.30 8.77 16.70
C ILE A 886 21.44 8.28 15.79
N THR A 887 22.01 9.16 14.95
CA THR A 887 23.13 8.78 14.08
C THR A 887 24.33 8.36 14.92
N ASN A 888 24.68 9.16 15.92
CA ASN A 888 25.79 8.83 16.82
C ASN A 888 25.50 7.60 17.67
N ILE A 889 24.25 7.39 18.12
CA ILE A 889 23.87 6.17 18.86
C ILE A 889 24.06 4.92 17.99
N LEU A 890 23.61 4.95 16.73
CA LEU A 890 23.77 3.83 15.81
C LEU A 890 25.25 3.54 15.51
N GLN A 891 26.07 4.59 15.39
CA GLN A 891 27.52 4.44 15.18
C GLN A 891 28.24 3.91 16.43
N LYS A 892 27.92 4.47 17.61
CA LYS A 892 28.52 4.10 18.90
C LYS A 892 28.39 2.60 19.19
N HIS A 893 27.25 2.01 18.86
CA HIS A 893 26.97 0.60 19.15
C HIS A 893 27.29 -0.34 17.98
N HIS A 894 27.79 0.18 16.84
CA HIS A 894 27.97 -0.62 15.63
C HIS A 894 28.90 -1.80 15.82
N SER A 895 29.96 -1.64 16.63
CA SER A 895 30.94 -2.68 16.94
C SER A 895 30.34 -3.91 17.61
N ILE A 896 29.14 -3.82 18.19
CA ILE A 896 28.42 -5.00 18.70
C ILE A 896 28.15 -5.99 17.57
N LEU A 897 27.79 -5.49 16.38
CA LEU A 897 27.52 -6.33 15.20
C LEU A 897 28.77 -6.97 14.61
N GLU A 898 29.97 -6.49 14.96
CA GLU A 898 31.24 -7.04 14.48
C GLU A 898 31.62 -8.35 15.21
N ASN A 899 30.94 -8.69 16.31
CA ASN A 899 31.18 -9.91 17.09
C ASN A 899 30.56 -11.18 16.47
N SER A 900 29.95 -11.07 15.29
CA SER A 900 29.38 -12.17 14.52
C SER A 900 29.77 -11.98 13.06
N GLU A 901 30.47 -12.96 12.47
CA GLU A 901 30.91 -12.88 11.06
C GLU A 901 29.73 -12.65 10.11
N ARG A 902 28.59 -13.31 10.39
CA ARG A 902 27.35 -13.13 9.63
C ARG A 902 26.84 -11.69 9.72
N LEU A 903 26.82 -11.11 10.92
CA LEU A 903 26.34 -9.74 11.11
C LEU A 903 27.30 -8.71 10.52
N GLN A 904 28.61 -8.91 10.66
CA GLN A 904 29.63 -8.06 10.04
C GLN A 904 29.45 -8.03 8.51
N ALA A 905 29.15 -9.18 7.92
CA ALA A 905 28.92 -9.31 6.49
C ALA A 905 27.55 -8.71 6.07
N ALA A 906 26.50 -8.88 6.89
CA ALA A 906 25.15 -8.37 6.66
C ALA A 906 24.99 -6.86 6.86
N PHE A 907 25.81 -6.26 7.73
CA PHE A 907 25.75 -4.88 8.14
C PHE A 907 27.12 -4.20 8.03
N LYS A 908 27.64 -4.05 6.81
CA LYS A 908 28.93 -3.40 6.54
C LYS A 908 29.05 -1.95 7.02
N GLN A 909 27.90 -1.29 7.22
CA GLN A 909 27.81 0.08 7.68
C GLN A 909 26.70 0.19 8.72
N PRO A 910 26.80 1.14 9.67
CA PRO A 910 25.76 1.35 10.65
C PRO A 910 24.43 1.71 9.95
N PRO A 911 23.28 1.27 10.48
CA PRO A 911 21.96 1.65 9.98
C PRO A 911 21.83 3.16 9.74
N LEU A 912 20.99 3.56 8.77
CA LEU A 912 20.76 4.97 8.43
C LEU A 912 19.50 5.47 9.15
N VAL A 913 19.61 6.56 9.90
CA VAL A 913 18.40 7.24 10.40
C VAL A 913 17.73 8.03 9.26
N ALA A 914 16.43 7.81 9.09
CA ALA A 914 15.58 8.52 8.15
C ALA A 914 14.42 9.18 8.90
N TYR A 915 14.26 10.48 8.71
CA TYR A 915 13.27 11.25 9.45
C TYR A 915 11.99 11.44 8.64
N ARG A 916 10.86 10.95 9.18
CA ARG A 916 9.53 11.30 8.72
C ARG A 916 9.13 12.66 9.29
N ARG A 917 8.49 13.50 8.47
CA ARG A 917 7.91 14.77 8.93
C ARG A 917 6.80 14.52 9.97
N ASP A 918 6.66 15.42 10.94
CA ASP A 918 5.50 15.44 11.83
C ASP A 918 4.33 16.20 11.18
N THR A 919 3.19 16.26 11.88
CA THR A 919 1.98 16.98 11.49
C THR A 919 2.26 18.47 11.29
N ASN A 920 2.01 18.96 10.08
CA ASN A 920 2.11 20.38 9.74
C ASN A 920 0.75 21.10 9.93
N ILE A 921 0.73 22.41 9.69
CA ILE A 921 -0.50 23.22 9.74
C ILE A 921 -1.56 22.69 8.76
N CYS A 922 -1.17 22.27 7.54
CA CYS A 922 -2.07 21.68 6.54
C CYS A 922 -2.81 20.44 7.07
N ASP A 923 -2.07 19.49 7.65
CA ASP A 923 -2.64 18.24 8.15
C ASP A 923 -3.72 18.53 9.20
N SER A 924 -3.53 19.58 9.99
CA SER A 924 -4.40 19.95 11.12
C SER A 924 -5.58 20.83 10.70
N LEU A 925 -5.30 22.02 10.15
CA LEU A 925 -6.32 23.02 9.85
C LEU A 925 -7.10 22.75 8.56
N ILE A 926 -6.54 21.96 7.64
CA ILE A 926 -7.16 21.69 6.33
C ILE A 926 -7.72 20.27 6.32
N HIS A 927 -6.87 19.26 6.46
CA HIS A 927 -7.33 17.89 6.29
C HIS A 927 -8.20 17.38 7.43
N MET A 928 -7.77 17.54 8.69
CA MET A 928 -8.57 17.11 9.83
C MET A 928 -9.87 17.90 9.95
N LYS A 929 -9.80 19.23 9.84
CA LYS A 929 -10.97 20.10 9.92
C LYS A 929 -11.99 19.85 8.79
N THR A 930 -11.57 19.89 7.52
CA THR A 930 -12.53 19.70 6.41
C THR A 930 -13.20 18.33 6.44
N ASN A 931 -12.49 17.28 6.88
CA ASN A 931 -13.11 15.96 7.04
C ASN A 931 -14.19 15.92 8.14
N ARG A 932 -14.06 16.74 9.20
CA ARG A 932 -15.11 16.91 10.22
C ARG A 932 -16.32 17.66 9.65
N LEU A 933 -16.06 18.71 8.88
CA LEU A 933 -17.09 19.61 8.40
C LEU A 933 -18.01 19.03 7.32
N ILE A 934 -17.51 18.11 6.50
CA ILE A 934 -18.24 17.52 5.36
C ILE A 934 -19.08 16.30 5.78
N LYS A 935 -18.78 15.63 6.89
CA LYS A 935 -19.59 14.49 7.36
C LYS A 935 -20.72 14.99 8.24
N LYS A 936 -21.97 14.94 7.76
CA LYS A 936 -23.13 14.97 8.66
C LYS A 936 -23.27 13.56 9.24
N GLU A 937 -23.34 13.46 10.56
CA GLU A 937 -23.37 12.17 11.25
C GLU A 937 -24.80 11.85 11.65
N THR A 938 -25.49 11.00 10.89
CA THR A 938 -26.74 10.39 11.33
C THR A 938 -26.44 9.30 12.38
N PRO A 939 -27.12 9.30 13.54
CA PRO A 939 -26.97 8.25 14.54
C PRO A 939 -27.35 6.88 13.94
N CYS A 940 -26.43 5.92 13.99
CA CYS A 940 -26.72 4.55 13.55
C CYS A 940 -27.53 3.80 14.61
N MET A 941 -28.77 3.40 14.28
CA MET A 941 -29.69 2.72 15.21
C MET A 941 -29.52 1.19 15.30
N CYS A 942 -28.40 0.63 14.83
CA CYS A 942 -28.22 -0.83 14.86
C CYS A 942 -27.96 -1.37 16.27
N VAL A 943 -28.31 -2.64 16.50
CA VAL A 943 -28.12 -3.36 17.80
C VAL A 943 -26.68 -3.27 18.33
N PHE A 944 -25.68 -3.22 17.44
CA PHE A 944 -24.29 -3.05 17.83
C PHE A 944 -24.03 -1.67 18.43
N CYS A 945 -24.57 -0.60 17.85
CA CYS A 945 -24.41 0.76 18.36
C CYS A 945 -25.12 1.00 19.71
N GLN A 946 -26.16 0.21 20.01
CA GLN A 946 -26.89 0.26 21.29
C GLN A 946 -26.04 -0.27 22.44
N LYS A 947 -25.20 -1.29 22.19
CA LYS A 947 -24.28 -1.90 23.18
C LYS A 947 -22.95 -1.14 23.37
N ILE A 948 -22.77 -0.01 22.70
CA ILE A 948 -21.58 0.83 22.86
C ILE A 948 -21.69 1.63 24.16
N ILE A 949 -20.74 1.41 25.06
CA ILE A 949 -20.55 2.19 26.27
C ILE A 949 -20.04 3.58 25.86
N ARG A 950 -20.80 4.61 26.24
CA ARG A 950 -20.46 6.04 26.00
C ARG A 950 -20.05 6.79 27.26
N SER A 951 -20.09 6.12 28.41
CA SER A 951 -19.56 6.58 29.68
C SER A 951 -18.12 6.10 29.88
N ASP A 952 -17.39 6.77 30.77
CA ASP A 952 -16.04 6.35 31.13
C ASP A 952 -16.06 4.95 31.76
N ILE A 953 -15.02 4.15 31.53
CA ILE A 953 -14.94 2.77 32.02
C ILE A 953 -13.96 2.65 33.19
N PRO A 954 -14.30 1.89 34.24
CA PRO A 954 -13.35 1.60 35.31
C PRO A 954 -12.27 0.61 34.84
N SER A 955 -11.11 0.66 35.47
CA SER A 955 -10.11 -0.41 35.47
C SER A 955 -10.66 -1.67 36.14
N ALA A 956 -10.11 -2.85 35.82
CA ALA A 956 -10.58 -4.12 36.34
C ALA A 956 -10.41 -4.26 37.86
N ASP A 957 -9.40 -3.58 38.44
CA ASP A 957 -9.20 -3.45 39.89
C ASP A 957 -9.95 -2.26 40.52
N ARG A 958 -10.65 -1.45 39.70
CA ARG A 958 -11.49 -0.30 40.08
C ARG A 958 -10.75 0.85 40.74
N LYS A 959 -9.43 0.90 40.63
CA LYS A 959 -8.64 2.00 41.22
C LYS A 959 -8.73 3.26 40.38
N ASP A 960 -8.83 3.09 39.06
CA ASP A 960 -8.86 4.18 38.08
C ASP A 960 -10.09 4.09 37.17
N THR A 961 -10.49 5.25 36.62
CA THR A 961 -11.51 5.37 35.57
C THR A 961 -10.92 6.02 34.32
N HIS A 962 -11.26 5.52 33.14
CA HIS A 962 -10.69 5.93 31.87
C HIS A 962 -11.73 6.40 30.87
N LYS A 963 -11.43 7.53 30.22
CA LYS A 963 -12.27 8.12 29.18
C LYS A 963 -12.35 7.22 27.95
N VAL A 964 -13.57 7.12 27.40
CA VAL A 964 -13.86 6.42 26.14
C VAL A 964 -14.23 7.41 25.04
N ILE A 965 -14.26 6.94 23.79
CA ILE A 965 -14.75 7.74 22.67
C ILE A 965 -16.27 7.67 22.64
N LYS A 966 -16.95 8.72 23.12
CA LYS A 966 -18.41 8.77 23.24
C LYS A 966 -19.14 8.70 21.90
N GLU A 967 -18.55 9.32 20.88
CA GLU A 967 -19.00 9.32 19.48
C GLU A 967 -18.47 8.10 18.69
N ALA A 968 -18.28 6.97 19.38
CA ALA A 968 -17.95 5.70 18.74
C ALA A 968 -19.11 5.14 17.92
N ARG A 969 -18.76 4.51 16.79
CA ARG A 969 -19.69 3.90 15.84
C ARG A 969 -19.28 2.46 15.57
N CYS A 970 -20.27 1.62 15.25
CA CYS A 970 -20.04 0.23 14.88
C CYS A 970 -19.19 0.08 13.60
N THR A 971 -19.09 1.12 12.77
CA THR A 971 -18.28 1.17 11.55
C THR A 971 -16.85 1.68 11.77
N ASP A 972 -16.49 2.09 13.00
CA ASP A 972 -15.13 2.53 13.30
C ASP A 972 -14.11 1.41 13.05
N ARG A 973 -12.99 1.77 12.41
CA ARG A 973 -11.88 0.87 12.03
C ARG A 973 -10.56 1.33 12.64
N ASN A 974 -9.58 0.43 12.72
CA ASN A 974 -8.25 0.70 13.27
C ASN A 974 -8.32 1.27 14.71
N ILE A 975 -8.97 0.52 15.60
CA ILE A 975 -9.30 0.95 16.96
C ILE A 975 -8.79 -0.04 18.01
N ILE A 976 -8.63 0.46 19.23
CA ILE A 976 -8.57 -0.35 20.45
C ILE A 976 -9.92 -0.28 21.13
N TYR A 977 -10.47 -1.43 21.49
CA TYR A 977 -11.76 -1.57 22.13
C TYR A 977 -11.64 -2.35 23.43
N GLY A 978 -12.52 -2.04 24.38
CA GLY A 978 -12.71 -2.79 25.61
C GLY A 978 -14.05 -3.50 25.57
N ILE A 979 -14.11 -4.77 25.98
CA ILE A 979 -15.36 -5.50 26.25
C ILE A 979 -15.51 -5.60 27.77
N LYS A 980 -16.71 -5.31 28.25
CA LYS A 980 -17.09 -5.41 29.65
C LYS A 980 -18.27 -6.38 29.77
N CYS A 981 -18.24 -7.23 30.79
CA CYS A 981 -19.40 -8.00 31.19
C CYS A 981 -20.38 -7.13 31.99
N THR A 982 -21.68 -7.20 31.69
CA THR A 982 -22.72 -6.49 32.45
C THR A 982 -23.02 -7.12 33.81
N LYS A 983 -22.67 -8.40 33.99
CA LYS A 983 -22.90 -9.16 35.22
C LYS A 983 -21.68 -9.28 36.14
N CYS A 984 -20.48 -9.14 35.57
CA CYS A 984 -19.22 -9.23 36.32
C CYS A 984 -18.46 -7.92 36.25
N ASP A 985 -18.18 -7.39 37.43
CA ASP A 985 -17.60 -6.08 37.59
C ASP A 985 -16.11 -5.97 37.21
N ARG A 986 -15.36 -7.07 37.34
CA ARG A 986 -13.92 -7.14 37.07
C ARG A 986 -13.59 -7.69 35.68
N ALA A 987 -14.61 -8.18 34.96
CA ALA A 987 -14.42 -8.84 33.68
C ALA A 987 -14.31 -7.81 32.55
N ILE A 988 -13.08 -7.37 32.30
CA ILE A 988 -12.73 -6.45 31.22
C ILE A 988 -11.71 -7.12 30.31
N TYR A 989 -11.98 -7.08 29.02
CA TYR A 989 -11.08 -7.53 27.95
C TYR A 989 -10.69 -6.34 27.08
N VAL A 990 -9.41 -6.18 26.75
CA VAL A 990 -8.92 -5.21 25.77
C VAL A 990 -8.50 -5.94 24.51
N GLY A 991 -8.91 -5.42 23.35
CA GLY A 991 -8.47 -5.93 22.05
C GLY A 991 -8.26 -4.85 21.01
N GLU A 992 -7.65 -5.23 19.89
CA GLU A 992 -7.45 -4.39 18.71
C GLU A 992 -8.20 -4.90 17.50
N THR A 993 -8.57 -4.01 16.59
CA THR A 993 -9.07 -4.39 15.28
C THR A 993 -8.69 -3.39 14.19
N GLU A 994 -8.27 -3.91 13.03
CA GLU A 994 -8.17 -3.14 11.78
C GLU A 994 -9.53 -2.94 11.11
N ARG A 995 -10.48 -3.82 11.40
CA ARG A 995 -11.79 -3.94 10.76
C ARG A 995 -12.84 -3.11 11.47
N THR A 996 -14.08 -3.15 11.00
CA THR A 996 -15.15 -2.45 11.71
C THR A 996 -15.35 -3.06 13.10
N LEU A 997 -15.70 -2.23 14.07
CA LEU A 997 -16.06 -2.68 15.41
C LEU A 997 -17.16 -3.75 15.35
N LYS A 998 -18.19 -3.56 14.50
CA LYS A 998 -19.29 -4.51 14.30
C LYS A 998 -18.79 -5.91 13.92
N GLU A 999 -17.92 -6.00 12.92
CA GLU A 999 -17.37 -7.29 12.46
C GLU A 999 -16.60 -7.97 13.60
N ARG A 1000 -15.78 -7.21 14.33
CA ARG A 1000 -14.95 -7.77 15.39
C ARG A 1000 -15.76 -8.21 16.61
N ILE A 1001 -16.76 -7.43 17.02
CA ILE A 1001 -17.67 -7.83 18.09
C ILE A 1001 -18.51 -9.03 17.64
N GLY A 1002 -18.97 -9.06 16.39
CA GLY A 1002 -19.70 -10.21 15.85
C GLY A 1002 -18.91 -11.51 15.83
N GLU A 1003 -17.57 -11.45 15.69
CA GLU A 1003 -16.71 -12.61 15.92
C GLU A 1003 -16.68 -13.04 17.36
N HIS A 1004 -16.43 -12.11 18.29
CA HIS A 1004 -16.43 -12.45 19.71
C HIS A 1004 -17.75 -13.06 20.17
N LEU A 1005 -18.89 -12.52 19.69
CA LEU A 1005 -20.21 -13.09 19.97
C LEU A 1005 -20.37 -14.51 19.40
N ARG A 1006 -19.81 -14.80 18.21
CA ARG A 1006 -19.79 -16.15 17.62
C ARG A 1006 -18.85 -17.09 18.38
N ASP A 1007 -17.67 -16.60 18.74
CA ASP A 1007 -16.66 -17.34 19.48
C ASP A 1007 -17.20 -17.75 20.86
N ILE A 1008 -17.94 -16.88 21.54
CA ILE A 1008 -18.60 -17.18 22.83
C ILE A 1008 -19.73 -18.20 22.64
N LYS A 1009 -20.54 -18.05 21.59
CA LYS A 1009 -21.63 -18.98 21.30
C LYS A 1009 -21.12 -20.39 20.98
N ASN A 1010 -19.94 -20.49 20.36
CA ASN A 1010 -19.34 -21.75 19.93
C ASN A 1010 -18.32 -22.32 20.95
N SER A 1011 -18.13 -21.68 22.11
CA SER A 1011 -17.17 -22.08 23.14
C SER A 1011 -15.73 -22.30 22.64
N ASN A 1012 -15.24 -21.46 21.73
CA ASN A 1012 -13.86 -21.56 21.21
C ASN A 1012 -12.81 -21.26 22.30
N GLU A 1013 -11.61 -21.84 22.24
CA GLU A 1013 -10.54 -21.51 23.21
C GLU A 1013 -9.91 -20.14 22.94
N LYS A 1014 -10.48 -19.08 23.54
CA LYS A 1014 -9.93 -17.72 23.48
C LYS A 1014 -9.90 -17.10 24.87
N PRO A 1015 -8.95 -16.18 25.16
CA PRO A 1015 -8.85 -15.48 26.45
C PRO A 1015 -10.14 -14.85 26.97
N ILE A 1016 -11.00 -14.36 26.05
CA ILE A 1016 -12.29 -13.79 26.41
C ILE A 1016 -13.32 -14.86 26.78
N ASN A 1017 -13.24 -16.05 26.18
CA ASN A 1017 -14.24 -17.10 26.31
C ASN A 1017 -14.19 -17.79 27.67
N SER A 1018 -13.02 -17.95 28.28
CA SER A 1018 -12.90 -18.52 29.63
C SER A 1018 -13.74 -17.79 30.69
N HIS A 1019 -14.01 -16.49 30.51
CA HIS A 1019 -14.95 -15.76 31.36
C HIS A 1019 -16.42 -15.95 30.94
N PHE A 1020 -16.70 -15.94 29.63
CA PHE A 1020 -18.05 -16.04 29.08
C PHE A 1020 -18.55 -17.48 28.89
N GLU A 1021 -17.87 -18.49 29.43
CA GLU A 1021 -18.40 -19.85 29.60
C GLU A 1021 -19.54 -19.89 30.62
N ASN A 1022 -19.43 -19.08 31.70
CA ASN A 1022 -20.43 -19.00 32.76
C ASN A 1022 -21.48 -17.90 32.53
N HIS A 1023 -21.29 -17.06 31.51
CA HIS A 1023 -22.09 -15.89 31.18
C HIS A 1023 -22.53 -15.97 29.70
N ASN A 1024 -23.43 -15.11 29.21
CA ASN A 1024 -23.89 -15.23 27.82
C ASN A 1024 -23.50 -14.04 26.94
N ALA A 1025 -23.58 -14.23 25.62
CA ALA A 1025 -23.24 -13.21 24.63
C ALA A 1025 -24.11 -11.92 24.72
N LYS A 1026 -25.29 -11.99 25.37
CA LYS A 1026 -26.14 -10.81 25.60
C LYS A 1026 -25.57 -9.92 26.71
N ASP A 1027 -24.76 -10.46 27.60
CA ASP A 1027 -24.12 -9.77 28.73
C ASP A 1027 -22.87 -8.96 28.32
N ILE A 1028 -22.61 -8.82 27.01
CA ILE A 1028 -21.50 -8.01 26.49
C ILE A 1028 -21.94 -6.58 26.20
N GLU A 1029 -21.19 -5.65 26.77
CA GLU A 1029 -21.07 -4.27 26.35
C GLU A 1029 -19.62 -3.94 25.97
N TYR A 1030 -19.42 -2.87 25.21
CA TYR A 1030 -18.07 -2.53 24.75
C TYR A 1030 -17.87 -1.03 24.54
N ALA A 1031 -16.65 -0.58 24.78
CA ALA A 1031 -16.22 0.78 24.57
C ALA A 1031 -15.14 0.85 23.49
N VAL A 1032 -15.14 1.94 22.71
CA VAL A 1032 -13.97 2.30 21.91
C VAL A 1032 -13.04 3.12 22.78
N LEU A 1033 -11.87 2.56 23.08
CA LEU A 1033 -10.87 3.16 23.97
C LEU A 1033 -10.02 4.19 23.22
N GLN A 1034 -9.65 3.88 21.97
CA GLN A 1034 -8.81 4.75 21.17
C GLN A 1034 -8.95 4.49 19.66
N LYS A 1035 -9.06 5.55 18.87
CA LYS A 1035 -9.00 5.50 17.39
C LYS A 1035 -7.58 5.81 16.92
N LEU A 1036 -7.02 4.97 16.03
CA LEU A 1036 -5.62 5.08 15.60
C LEU A 1036 -5.44 5.61 14.17
N GLY A 1037 -6.52 5.97 13.46
CA GLY A 1037 -6.45 6.64 12.15
C GLY A 1037 -5.81 5.76 11.07
N HIS A 1038 -4.75 6.22 10.40
CA HIS A 1038 -3.99 5.45 9.39
C HIS A 1038 -2.74 4.78 9.96
N ASN A 1039 -2.59 4.70 11.28
CA ASN A 1039 -1.41 4.08 11.89
C ASN A 1039 -1.38 2.56 11.63
N GLY A 1040 -0.19 2.01 11.41
CA GLY A 1040 0.02 0.61 11.06
C GLY A 1040 -0.13 -0.36 12.24
N ARG A 1041 -0.08 -1.66 11.93
CA ARG A 1041 -0.23 -2.77 12.90
C ARG A 1041 0.67 -2.63 14.14
N ALA A 1042 1.95 -2.30 13.98
CA ALA A 1042 2.88 -2.16 15.10
C ALA A 1042 2.38 -1.15 16.15
N MET A 1043 1.76 -0.05 15.69
CA MET A 1043 1.16 0.94 16.57
C MET A 1043 -0.09 0.39 17.28
N ARG A 1044 -0.97 -0.32 16.56
CA ARG A 1044 -2.15 -0.96 17.19
C ARG A 1044 -1.75 -1.93 18.29
N LEU A 1045 -0.80 -2.82 18.02
CA LEU A 1045 -0.37 -3.85 18.98
C LEU A 1045 0.26 -3.23 20.23
N LEU A 1046 1.06 -2.17 20.06
CA LEU A 1046 1.66 -1.47 21.20
C LEU A 1046 0.60 -0.72 22.02
N VAL A 1047 -0.36 -0.08 21.37
CA VAL A 1047 -1.43 0.65 22.06
C VAL A 1047 -2.38 -0.32 22.77
N GLU A 1048 -2.67 -1.48 22.17
CA GLU A 1048 -3.38 -2.60 22.80
C GLU A 1048 -2.71 -2.97 24.14
N ASP A 1049 -1.39 -3.22 24.12
CA ASP A 1049 -0.62 -3.57 25.33
C ASP A 1049 -0.66 -2.47 26.40
N ILE A 1050 -0.54 -1.20 26.00
CA ILE A 1050 -0.67 -0.06 26.93
C ILE A 1050 -2.05 -0.04 27.58
N TRP A 1051 -3.12 -0.31 26.83
CA TRP A 1051 -4.48 -0.33 27.39
C TRP A 1051 -4.73 -1.55 28.28
N ILE A 1052 -4.19 -2.72 27.93
CA ILE A 1052 -4.22 -3.92 28.79
C ILE A 1052 -3.65 -3.59 30.17
N ARG A 1053 -2.50 -2.90 30.22
CA ARG A 1053 -1.87 -2.48 31.48
C ARG A 1053 -2.66 -1.38 32.20
N LYS A 1054 -3.14 -0.36 31.48
CA LYS A 1054 -3.90 0.75 32.08
C LYS A 1054 -5.20 0.28 32.74
N LEU A 1055 -5.92 -0.63 32.09
CA LEU A 1055 -7.18 -1.17 32.59
C LEU A 1055 -6.97 -2.40 33.50
N ASN A 1056 -5.72 -2.78 33.75
CA ASN A 1056 -5.33 -3.95 34.55
C ASN A 1056 -6.07 -5.24 34.14
N THR A 1057 -6.13 -5.52 32.83
CA THR A 1057 -6.97 -6.60 32.31
C THR A 1057 -6.26 -7.94 32.20
N LEU A 1058 -5.01 -8.08 32.63
CA LEU A 1058 -4.33 -9.37 32.67
C LEU A 1058 -4.95 -10.27 33.72
N ALA A 1059 -5.07 -11.57 33.41
CA ALA A 1059 -5.49 -12.58 34.38
C ALA A 1059 -4.54 -12.57 35.61
N PRO A 1060 -5.07 -12.71 36.84
CA PRO A 1060 -6.46 -12.99 37.19
C PRO A 1060 -7.36 -11.74 37.32
N CYS A 1061 -6.81 -10.52 37.19
CA CYS A 1061 -7.56 -9.28 37.41
C CYS A 1061 -8.58 -8.97 36.30
N GLY A 1062 -8.32 -9.40 35.06
CA GLY A 1062 -9.25 -9.30 33.93
C GLY A 1062 -9.15 -10.48 32.96
N CYS A 1063 -9.63 -10.30 31.73
CA CYS A 1063 -9.81 -11.38 30.75
C CYS A 1063 -8.68 -11.51 29.70
N ASN A 1064 -7.63 -10.68 29.75
CA ASN A 1064 -6.48 -10.82 28.85
C ASN A 1064 -5.45 -11.80 29.41
N VAL A 1065 -4.80 -12.57 28.53
CA VAL A 1065 -3.68 -13.46 28.91
C VAL A 1065 -2.36 -12.83 28.48
N GLN A 1066 -1.30 -13.07 29.26
CA GLN A 1066 0.04 -12.58 28.96
C GLN A 1066 0.53 -13.19 27.65
N ARG A 1067 0.90 -12.34 26.68
CA ARG A 1067 1.44 -12.77 25.39
C ARG A 1067 2.97 -12.63 25.45
N ASN A 1068 3.72 -13.65 25.02
CA ASN A 1068 5.16 -13.56 24.80
C ASN A 1068 5.44 -12.65 23.58
N ARG A 1069 5.40 -11.31 23.76
CA ARG A 1069 5.63 -10.32 22.69
C ARG A 1069 6.78 -9.38 23.00
#